data_AF-A0A8C3KAI0-F1
#
_entry.id   AF-A0A8C3KAI0-F1
#
_cell.length_a   1.000
_cell.length_b   1.000
_cell.length_c   1.000
_cell.angle_alpha   90.00
_cell.angle_beta   90.00
_cell.angle_gamma   90.00
#
_symmetry.space_group_name_H-M   'P 1'
#
loop_
_entity.id
_entity.type
_entity.pdbx_description
1 polymer ?
#
loop_
_entity_poly.entity_id
_entity_poly.type
_entity_poly.pdbx_seq_one_letter_code
_entity_poly.pdbx_strand_id
1 'polypeptide(L)'
;MAVDTATELLFLDTFKHPSAEQSTNIDVVRFPCVVYINEVRVIPPGVRAHTSLPDNRAYGETSPHTFQLDLFFNNVSKPSAPVFDRLGSLEYDENTSIIFRPNAKVNTDGLVLRGWYNCLTLAIYGSVDRVISHERESPPPPPPPPPPPQQQPGLKRNPKHVDGEKEDQFNGSPPRPQPRGPRTPPGPPPPDDDEDEPMPVSVVGEKEDDVDHREDYFEPISPDRTSIHQESQYSDDGEVEEDQPEEGEDEDDVDVEEEDDDDDDDGHTVESIADEEEEDEEEDEDEEEGEEEEEGEGDDGYEQISSDEDGIADLERETFKYPSFDIEYTPEDLASVPPVTYEPFERELGPLLYFSCPYKTVFENEVGKIKDQDPEKENSGAVEASVKLTELLELYHEERGAKWVTALEEVPSLIVKGLSYLQVKDTKQDYITQLVDWTLQALNLQVALKQPIALNVRQLKAGTKLVSSLGECGTQGITALLQAGVINVLFELLFADHVSSSLKLNAFKALDSVISMTEGMEMFLRGGVDVHEKSGYQKLLELILLDQTVRVVTAGSAILQKCHFYEILSDIKKAVDQLAENTPSLPNHTEPEQDQEMSGLERTNQEYENDVEAPMDMDHLLESSNISEGEMEKLVSLLEEIFHLMETAPHTMIQPPVKSFPTMARITGPPERDDPYPVLFRYLHSHHFLECITLLLSIPVTGAHPGVLQAIRDILRFLAQSQKGLLFFISEYEATNLLIRALCQFSDPDQEEGLQSDGANEDAFALWLLHSTQTLQCISELFCHFQRCTASEETDHSDLLGTLHNLYLITFNPVGRSAVAHVFSLEKNLQSLITLMEYYSKEALGDSKSKKSVAYNYACILVLLVVQSSSDVQMLEQHSAPLLKLCKADENNTKLQELSKWLEPLKNLRFEINCIPNLIEYIKQNIDSLMTPDGVGLPTALRVLCHVACPPPMVEGQQKDLKWNLAVIQLFSSEGMDTFIRVLQKLNSVLIQPWRLHVNMGTTLHRVTTISMARCTLTLLKTMLTELLRGGSFEFKDMRVPSALVSLHMLLCSIPLSGRLDSDEQKIQNDIVDILLTFTQGVNEKLTISEETLANNTWSLMLKEVLSSILRIPEGFFSGLILLSELLPLPLPMQTTQLGTMSLINSVLNT
;
A
#
# COMPACT_ATOMS: atom_id res chain seq x y z
N MET A 1 41.63 -57.39 -0.72
CA MET A 1 41.04 -57.59 -2.06
C MET A 1 40.30 -56.30 -2.40
N ALA A 2 40.19 -55.92 -3.67
CA ALA A 2 39.30 -54.82 -4.02
C ALA A 2 37.84 -55.27 -3.78
N VAL A 3 37.02 -54.37 -3.27
CA VAL A 3 35.56 -54.48 -3.36
C VAL A 3 35.17 -53.61 -4.53
N ASP A 4 34.67 -54.21 -5.61
CA ASP A 4 34.10 -53.44 -6.71
C ASP A 4 32.85 -52.72 -6.18
N THR A 5 32.88 -51.38 -6.21
CA THR A 5 31.70 -50.57 -5.90
C THR A 5 30.66 -50.82 -7.00
N ALA A 6 29.58 -51.52 -6.65
CA ALA A 6 28.50 -51.80 -7.59
C ALA A 6 27.93 -50.50 -8.16
N THR A 7 27.78 -50.43 -9.48
CA THR A 7 27.11 -49.32 -10.15
C THR A 7 25.60 -49.51 -10.05
N GLU A 8 24.95 -48.66 -9.27
CA GLU A 8 23.50 -48.64 -9.04
C GLU A 8 22.83 -47.66 -10.04
N LEU A 9 21.55 -47.88 -10.37
CA LEU A 9 20.75 -46.94 -11.16
C LEU A 9 20.32 -45.80 -10.21
N LEU A 10 20.77 -44.58 -10.49
CA LEU A 10 20.53 -43.40 -9.64
C LEU A 10 19.31 -42.59 -10.06
N PHE A 11 19.01 -42.56 -11.36
CA PHE A 11 17.87 -41.84 -11.93
C PHE A 11 17.40 -42.50 -13.23
N LEU A 12 16.09 -42.49 -13.46
CA LEU A 12 15.47 -42.74 -14.76
C LEU A 12 14.13 -42.01 -14.84
N ASP A 13 14.00 -41.09 -15.79
CA ASP A 13 12.71 -40.51 -16.18
C ASP A 13 12.73 -40.03 -17.64
N THR A 14 11.62 -39.48 -18.12
CA THR A 14 11.43 -38.94 -19.47
C THR A 14 10.95 -37.48 -19.42
N PHE A 15 11.84 -36.55 -19.78
CA PHE A 15 11.51 -35.13 -19.97
C PHE A 15 10.72 -34.94 -21.27
N LYS A 16 9.73 -34.03 -21.28
CA LYS A 16 8.85 -33.77 -22.44
C LYS A 16 8.53 -32.27 -22.55
N HIS A 17 8.82 -31.69 -23.70
CA HIS A 17 8.63 -30.27 -23.98
C HIS A 17 7.58 -30.08 -25.10
N PRO A 18 6.61 -29.15 -24.95
CA PRO A 18 5.61 -28.90 -25.98
C PRO A 18 6.25 -28.26 -27.21
N SER A 19 5.99 -28.79 -28.41
CA SER A 19 6.73 -28.41 -29.60
C SER A 19 6.29 -27.06 -30.19
N ALA A 20 7.02 -26.00 -29.84
CA ALA A 20 7.03 -24.73 -30.56
C ALA A 20 8.46 -24.14 -30.56
N GLU A 21 8.91 -23.73 -31.76
CA GLU A 21 10.11 -22.91 -31.99
C GLU A 21 11.49 -23.53 -31.61
N GLN A 22 12.57 -22.78 -31.82
CA GLN A 22 13.94 -23.30 -32.01
C GLN A 22 14.87 -23.09 -30.80
N SER A 23 14.38 -23.39 -29.59
CA SER A 23 15.14 -23.23 -28.34
C SER A 23 16.06 -24.42 -28.00
N THR A 24 17.13 -24.17 -27.25
CA THR A 24 17.80 -25.24 -26.48
C THR A 24 17.02 -25.49 -25.20
N ASN A 25 16.50 -26.70 -25.02
CA ASN A 25 15.84 -27.09 -23.78
C ASN A 25 16.87 -27.38 -22.69
N ILE A 26 16.51 -27.07 -21.45
CA ILE A 26 17.31 -27.26 -20.24
C ILE A 26 16.48 -28.04 -19.23
N ASP A 27 17.03 -29.14 -18.71
CA ASP A 27 16.40 -29.98 -17.68
C ASP A 27 17.37 -30.25 -16.53
N VAL A 28 16.85 -30.45 -15.32
CA VAL A 28 17.67 -30.63 -14.11
C VAL A 28 17.31 -31.93 -13.38
N VAL A 29 18.31 -32.77 -13.14
CA VAL A 29 18.21 -33.94 -12.26
C VAL A 29 18.84 -33.58 -10.92
N ARG A 30 18.07 -33.61 -9.84
CA ARG A 30 18.58 -33.48 -8.46
C ARG A 30 18.61 -34.87 -7.80
N PHE A 31 19.68 -35.15 -7.06
CA PHE A 31 19.86 -36.37 -6.28
C PHE A 31 19.64 -36.07 -4.78
N PRO A 32 18.99 -36.96 -4.00
CA PRO A 32 18.73 -36.74 -2.58
C PRO A 32 19.98 -36.88 -1.68
N CYS A 33 21.14 -37.16 -2.28
CA CYS A 33 22.44 -37.31 -1.62
C CYS A 33 23.57 -37.14 -2.63
N VAL A 34 24.81 -36.98 -2.16
CA VAL A 34 25.99 -36.84 -3.03
C VAL A 34 26.30 -38.17 -3.73
N VAL A 35 26.40 -38.12 -5.05
CA VAL A 35 26.67 -39.27 -5.93
C VAL A 35 27.91 -39.07 -6.79
N TYR A 36 28.52 -40.19 -7.17
CA TYR A 36 29.45 -40.29 -8.29
C TYR A 36 28.71 -40.80 -9.52
N ILE A 37 28.81 -40.11 -10.64
CA ILE A 37 28.25 -40.56 -11.92
C ILE A 37 29.28 -41.43 -12.65
N ASN A 38 28.86 -42.61 -13.09
CA ASN A 38 29.69 -43.55 -13.85
C ASN A 38 29.28 -43.62 -15.33
N GLU A 39 27.99 -43.51 -15.63
CA GLU A 39 27.43 -43.55 -16.98
C GLU A 39 26.13 -42.75 -17.05
N VAL A 40 25.97 -41.95 -18.11
CA VAL A 40 24.70 -41.31 -18.48
C VAL A 40 24.28 -41.92 -19.82
N ARG A 41 23.09 -42.50 -19.88
CA ARG A 41 22.59 -43.22 -21.07
C ARG A 41 21.24 -42.66 -21.49
N VAL A 42 21.19 -42.16 -22.73
CA VAL A 42 19.93 -41.80 -23.38
C VAL A 42 19.26 -43.09 -23.86
N ILE A 43 17.94 -43.24 -23.65
CA ILE A 43 17.20 -44.43 -24.06
C ILE A 43 16.38 -44.12 -25.32
N PRO A 44 16.67 -44.75 -26.47
CA PRO A 44 15.93 -44.48 -27.71
C PRO A 44 14.47 -44.95 -27.70
N PRO A 45 13.65 -44.46 -28.64
CA PRO A 45 12.26 -44.89 -28.84
C PRO A 45 12.09 -46.41 -28.83
N GLY A 46 11.23 -46.93 -27.95
CA GLY A 46 10.91 -48.36 -27.90
C GLY A 46 12.05 -49.27 -27.42
N VAL A 47 13.17 -48.72 -26.95
CA VAL A 47 14.26 -49.50 -26.32
C VAL A 47 14.00 -49.64 -24.82
N ARG A 48 14.13 -50.85 -24.26
CA ARG A 48 13.85 -51.08 -22.83
C ARG A 48 14.90 -50.41 -21.93
N ALA A 49 14.49 -49.45 -21.11
CA ALA A 49 15.33 -48.65 -20.22
C ALA A 49 15.95 -49.47 -19.08
N HIS A 50 15.13 -50.28 -18.38
CA HIS A 50 15.58 -51.19 -17.33
C HIS A 50 14.70 -52.43 -17.21
N THR A 51 15.25 -53.53 -16.69
CA THR A 51 14.56 -54.83 -16.59
C THR A 51 13.58 -54.95 -15.42
N SER A 52 13.63 -54.02 -14.46
CA SER A 52 12.81 -54.03 -13.24
C SER A 52 11.58 -53.11 -13.28
N LEU A 53 11.25 -52.54 -14.44
CA LEU A 53 10.19 -51.54 -14.59
C LEU A 53 8.89 -52.16 -15.14
N PRO A 54 7.70 -51.66 -14.71
CA PRO A 54 6.42 -51.95 -15.34
C PRO A 54 6.41 -51.49 -16.80
N ASP A 55 5.69 -52.21 -17.68
CA ASP A 55 5.81 -52.04 -19.14
C ASP A 55 5.48 -50.61 -19.62
N ASN A 56 4.56 -49.90 -18.96
CA ASN A 56 4.17 -48.52 -19.32
C ASN A 56 5.25 -47.45 -18.99
N ARG A 57 6.34 -47.80 -18.31
CA ARG A 57 7.56 -46.99 -18.18
C ARG A 57 8.83 -47.76 -18.57
N ALA A 58 8.68 -48.93 -19.18
CA ALA A 58 9.81 -49.80 -19.47
C ALA A 58 10.63 -49.33 -20.68
N TYR A 59 10.08 -48.48 -21.55
CA TYR A 59 10.67 -48.12 -22.85
C TYR A 59 10.97 -46.61 -22.96
N GLY A 60 11.99 -46.26 -23.74
CA GLY A 60 12.31 -44.86 -24.04
C GLY A 60 11.37 -44.22 -25.07
N GLU A 61 11.29 -42.89 -25.03
CA GLU A 61 10.48 -42.04 -25.93
C GLU A 61 11.32 -40.92 -26.59
N THR A 62 12.66 -40.97 -26.47
CA THR A 62 13.56 -39.87 -26.87
C THR A 62 13.39 -39.42 -28.31
N SER A 63 13.20 -38.12 -28.55
CA SER A 63 13.15 -37.52 -29.88
C SER A 63 13.73 -36.10 -29.89
N PRO A 64 14.47 -35.69 -30.95
CA PRO A 64 14.68 -36.37 -32.24
C PRO A 64 15.73 -37.50 -32.19
N HIS A 65 15.91 -38.20 -33.31
CA HIS A 65 16.84 -39.34 -33.44
C HIS A 65 18.33 -38.98 -33.29
N THR A 66 18.69 -37.69 -33.44
CA THR A 66 20.05 -37.16 -33.34
C THR A 66 20.06 -35.75 -32.77
N PHE A 67 20.86 -35.44 -31.73
CA PHE A 67 21.05 -34.09 -31.17
C PHE A 67 22.32 -34.01 -30.33
N GLN A 68 22.80 -32.79 -30.02
CA GLN A 68 23.83 -32.59 -28.99
C GLN A 68 23.17 -32.42 -27.62
N LEU A 69 23.71 -33.12 -26.62
CA LEU A 69 23.34 -33.02 -25.21
C LEU A 69 24.57 -32.63 -24.39
N ASP A 70 24.60 -31.41 -23.89
CA ASP A 70 25.60 -30.94 -22.94
C ASP A 70 25.20 -31.28 -21.49
N LEU A 71 26.21 -31.62 -20.69
CA LEU A 71 26.07 -32.08 -19.31
C LEU A 71 26.92 -31.21 -18.38
N PHE A 72 26.29 -30.63 -17.37
CA PHE A 72 26.93 -29.84 -16.31
C PHE A 72 26.53 -30.39 -14.94
N PHE A 73 27.33 -30.13 -13.90
CA PHE A 73 27.11 -30.67 -12.55
C PHE A 73 27.33 -29.63 -11.45
N ASN A 74 26.64 -29.79 -10.33
CA ASN A 74 26.95 -29.02 -9.12
C ASN A 74 28.22 -29.57 -8.45
N ASN A 75 29.27 -28.76 -8.38
CA ASN A 75 30.51 -29.22 -7.74
C ASN A 75 30.42 -29.06 -6.22
N VAL A 76 30.02 -30.13 -5.53
CA VAL A 76 29.90 -30.16 -4.06
C VAL A 76 31.24 -29.89 -3.35
N SER A 77 32.38 -29.98 -4.05
CA SER A 77 33.70 -29.55 -3.52
C SER A 77 33.95 -28.04 -3.61
N LYS A 78 33.04 -27.27 -4.23
CA LYS A 78 33.07 -25.82 -4.41
C LYS A 78 31.68 -25.19 -4.16
N PRO A 79 31.07 -25.32 -2.96
CA PRO A 79 29.67 -24.91 -2.72
C PRO A 79 29.41 -23.39 -2.83
N SER A 80 30.44 -22.57 -3.05
CA SER A 80 30.37 -21.12 -3.29
C SER A 80 30.72 -20.72 -4.73
N ALA A 81 30.68 -21.65 -5.69
CA ALA A 81 30.90 -21.36 -7.10
C ALA A 81 29.58 -20.90 -7.76
N PRO A 82 29.53 -19.74 -8.45
CA PRO A 82 28.30 -19.22 -9.04
C PRO A 82 27.90 -19.88 -10.38
N VAL A 83 28.62 -20.93 -10.82
CA VAL A 83 28.40 -21.60 -12.12
C VAL A 83 28.60 -23.10 -11.98
N PHE A 84 27.77 -23.91 -12.65
CA PHE A 84 27.96 -25.36 -12.75
C PHE A 84 29.23 -25.71 -13.55
N ASP A 85 30.04 -26.65 -13.04
CA ASP A 85 31.18 -27.18 -13.80
C ASP A 85 30.67 -28.07 -14.95
N ARG A 86 31.24 -27.99 -16.15
CA ARG A 86 30.85 -28.84 -17.30
C ARG A 86 31.38 -30.26 -17.12
N LEU A 87 30.49 -31.25 -17.14
CA LEU A 87 30.84 -32.68 -17.09
C LEU A 87 31.33 -33.21 -18.44
N GLY A 88 30.73 -32.72 -19.52
CA GLY A 88 31.08 -33.07 -20.90
C GLY A 88 29.92 -32.83 -21.87
N SER A 89 29.97 -33.50 -23.02
CA SER A 89 28.90 -33.50 -24.03
C SER A 89 28.72 -34.90 -24.63
N LEU A 90 27.51 -35.17 -25.13
CA LEU A 90 27.13 -36.34 -25.90
C LEU A 90 26.52 -35.87 -27.23
N GLU A 91 27.18 -36.19 -28.33
CA GLU A 91 26.51 -36.25 -29.63
C GLU A 91 25.64 -37.51 -29.62
N TYR A 92 24.33 -37.34 -29.39
CA TYR A 92 23.38 -38.44 -29.41
C TYR A 92 23.04 -38.83 -30.85
N ASP A 93 23.13 -40.12 -31.12
CA ASP A 93 22.62 -40.78 -32.33
C ASP A 93 22.05 -42.14 -31.90
N GLU A 94 20.76 -42.35 -32.17
CA GLU A 94 20.00 -43.54 -31.77
C GLU A 94 20.64 -44.87 -32.15
N ASN A 95 21.42 -44.91 -33.25
CA ASN A 95 21.99 -46.13 -33.80
C ASN A 95 23.45 -46.39 -33.37
N THR A 96 24.16 -45.35 -32.91
CA THR A 96 25.63 -45.40 -32.74
C THR A 96 26.16 -44.76 -31.46
N SER A 97 25.45 -43.79 -30.86
CA SER A 97 25.95 -42.98 -29.75
C SER A 97 24.83 -42.65 -28.75
N ILE A 98 24.63 -43.56 -27.77
CA ILE A 98 23.58 -43.43 -26.75
C ILE A 98 24.10 -43.41 -25.31
N ILE A 99 25.43 -43.44 -25.13
CA ILE A 99 26.10 -43.52 -23.82
C ILE A 99 27.20 -42.48 -23.70
N PHE A 100 27.09 -41.61 -22.69
CA PHE A 100 28.16 -40.77 -22.17
C PHE A 100 28.79 -41.41 -20.92
N ARG A 101 30.11 -41.27 -20.77
CA ARG A 101 30.83 -41.62 -19.54
C ARG A 101 31.79 -40.48 -19.16
N PRO A 102 31.69 -39.91 -17.95
CA PRO A 102 32.56 -38.81 -17.54
C PRO A 102 34.01 -39.29 -17.40
N ASN A 103 34.95 -38.47 -17.88
CA ASN A 103 36.39 -38.75 -17.80
C ASN A 103 36.99 -38.49 -16.40
N ALA A 104 36.25 -37.81 -15.52
CA ALA A 104 36.64 -37.49 -14.16
C ALA A 104 35.67 -38.12 -13.16
N LYS A 105 36.17 -38.55 -11.99
CA LYS A 105 35.30 -38.80 -10.84
C LYS A 105 34.89 -37.46 -10.25
N VAL A 106 33.58 -37.29 -10.10
CA VAL A 106 32.93 -36.04 -9.70
C VAL A 106 31.93 -36.35 -8.59
N ASN A 107 31.98 -35.58 -7.50
CA ASN A 107 30.98 -35.56 -6.44
C ASN A 107 29.93 -34.51 -6.81
N THR A 108 28.68 -34.93 -7.01
CA THR A 108 27.56 -33.99 -7.28
C THR A 108 26.28 -34.42 -6.56
N ASP A 109 25.43 -33.45 -6.24
CA ASP A 109 24.02 -33.62 -5.85
C ASP A 109 23.04 -33.22 -6.99
N GLY A 110 23.55 -32.76 -8.14
CA GLY A 110 22.72 -32.40 -9.29
C GLY A 110 23.42 -32.43 -10.66
N LEU A 111 22.63 -32.61 -11.71
CA LEU A 111 23.01 -32.50 -13.10
C LEU A 111 22.09 -31.50 -13.82
N VAL A 112 22.68 -30.69 -14.68
CA VAL A 112 21.96 -29.88 -15.66
C VAL A 112 22.23 -30.45 -17.05
N LEU A 113 21.15 -30.64 -17.80
CA LEU A 113 21.09 -31.15 -19.16
C LEU A 113 20.77 -29.97 -20.07
N ARG A 114 21.48 -29.80 -21.20
CA ARG A 114 21.12 -28.81 -22.22
C ARG A 114 21.17 -29.44 -23.61
N GLY A 115 20.11 -29.34 -24.40
CA GLY A 115 20.09 -29.94 -25.73
C GLY A 115 18.88 -29.62 -26.59
N TRP A 116 18.92 -30.07 -27.84
CA TRP A 116 17.86 -29.88 -28.83
C TRP A 116 16.96 -31.13 -28.90
N TYR A 117 16.06 -31.28 -27.92
CA TYR A 117 15.16 -32.45 -27.84
C TYR A 117 13.73 -32.06 -27.44
N ASN A 118 12.74 -32.71 -28.07
CA ASN A 118 11.33 -32.59 -27.71
C ASN A 118 10.96 -33.56 -26.56
N CYS A 119 11.68 -34.68 -26.50
CA CYS A 119 11.49 -35.72 -25.49
C CYS A 119 12.85 -36.36 -25.19
N LEU A 120 13.17 -36.61 -23.92
CA LEU A 120 14.45 -37.19 -23.50
C LEU A 120 14.24 -38.22 -22.38
N THR A 121 14.36 -39.50 -22.68
CA THR A 121 14.42 -40.56 -21.66
C THR A 121 15.88 -40.78 -21.26
N LEU A 122 16.21 -40.58 -19.97
CA LEU A 122 17.59 -40.58 -19.49
C LEU A 122 17.79 -41.51 -18.30
N ALA A 123 18.64 -42.53 -18.45
CA ALA A 123 19.08 -43.41 -17.38
C ALA A 123 20.47 -43.00 -16.87
N ILE A 124 20.64 -42.80 -15.57
CA ILE A 124 21.91 -42.39 -14.95
C ILE A 124 22.36 -43.46 -13.97
N TYR A 125 23.58 -43.97 -14.18
CA TYR A 125 24.20 -45.02 -13.37
C TYR A 125 25.43 -44.47 -12.63
N GLY A 126 25.63 -44.90 -11.40
CA GLY A 126 26.68 -44.36 -10.55
C GLY A 126 26.83 -45.09 -9.23
N SER A 127 27.36 -44.40 -8.22
CA SER A 127 27.47 -44.91 -6.85
C SER A 127 27.30 -43.78 -5.84
N VAL A 128 26.49 -44.02 -4.82
CA VAL A 128 26.25 -43.08 -3.71
C VAL A 128 27.50 -42.97 -2.83
N ASP A 129 27.89 -41.75 -2.45
CA ASP A 129 28.96 -41.53 -1.48
C ASP A 129 28.45 -41.80 -0.05
N ARG A 130 28.69 -43.02 0.46
CA ARG A 130 28.19 -43.46 1.78
C ARG A 130 29.03 -42.94 2.97
N VAL A 131 29.91 -41.95 2.77
CA VAL A 131 30.79 -41.37 3.82
C VAL A 131 30.09 -40.29 4.67
N ILE A 132 28.88 -40.60 5.16
CA ILE A 132 28.33 -39.99 6.40
C ILE A 132 27.90 -41.10 7.36
N SER A 133 28.80 -42.05 7.59
CA SER A 133 28.77 -42.90 8.79
C SER A 133 29.56 -42.20 9.89
N HIS A 134 28.87 -41.39 10.70
CA HIS A 134 29.43 -40.91 11.97
C HIS A 134 29.55 -42.08 12.95
N GLU A 135 30.65 -42.85 12.86
CA GLU A 135 31.17 -43.57 14.01
C GLU A 135 31.59 -42.54 15.07
N ARG A 136 30.63 -42.13 15.89
CA ARG A 136 30.91 -41.42 17.14
C ARG A 136 31.60 -42.39 18.10
N GLU A 137 32.92 -42.51 17.99
CA GLU A 137 33.76 -42.88 19.14
C GLU A 137 33.46 -41.89 20.27
N SER A 138 32.51 -42.28 21.11
CA SER A 138 32.07 -41.49 22.24
C SER A 138 33.17 -41.56 23.29
N PRO A 139 33.63 -40.44 23.88
CA PRO A 139 34.53 -40.51 25.02
C PRO A 139 33.85 -41.33 26.13
N PRO A 140 34.60 -42.20 26.84
CA PRO A 140 34.01 -43.15 27.76
C PRO A 140 33.25 -42.42 28.89
N PRO A 141 32.08 -42.92 29.31
CA PRO A 141 31.28 -42.25 30.33
C PRO A 141 32.03 -42.18 31.67
N PRO A 142 31.81 -41.12 32.47
CA PRO A 142 32.36 -41.05 33.82
C PRO A 142 31.86 -42.22 34.68
N PRO A 143 32.66 -42.74 35.60
CA PRO A 143 32.28 -43.90 36.41
C PRO A 143 31.07 -43.59 37.30
N PRO A 144 30.17 -44.57 37.53
CA PRO A 144 28.97 -44.35 38.33
C PRO A 144 29.29 -44.04 39.80
N PRO A 145 28.45 -43.24 40.48
CA PRO A 145 28.61 -43.00 41.91
C PRO A 145 28.44 -44.31 42.71
N PRO A 146 29.14 -44.46 43.85
CA PRO A 146 29.07 -45.67 44.66
C PRO A 146 27.66 -45.87 45.25
N PRO A 147 27.19 -47.13 45.40
CA PRO A 147 25.83 -47.42 45.85
C PRO A 147 25.59 -47.00 47.30
N PRO A 148 24.36 -46.58 47.66
CA PRO A 148 24.04 -46.18 49.03
C PRO A 148 24.12 -47.37 50.00
N PRO A 149 24.61 -47.18 51.24
CA PRO A 149 24.68 -48.24 52.22
C PRO A 149 23.29 -48.67 52.68
N GLN A 150 22.92 -49.92 52.41
CA GLN A 150 21.66 -50.51 52.84
C GLN A 150 21.54 -50.53 54.37
N GLN A 151 20.46 -49.97 54.92
CA GLN A 151 20.07 -50.19 56.31
C GLN A 151 18.55 -50.41 56.47
N GLN A 152 18.20 -51.63 56.84
CA GLN A 152 16.96 -52.01 57.54
C GLN A 152 17.29 -53.22 58.46
N PRO A 153 16.52 -53.52 59.53
CA PRO A 153 15.43 -52.74 60.13
C PRO A 153 15.52 -52.55 61.67
N GLY A 154 14.97 -51.43 62.16
CA GLY A 154 14.05 -51.44 63.31
C GLY A 154 14.52 -51.24 64.77
N LEU A 155 13.81 -50.34 65.46
CA LEU A 155 13.42 -50.36 66.90
C LEU A 155 14.54 -50.14 67.96
N LYS A 156 14.53 -49.13 68.85
CA LYS A 156 13.51 -48.80 69.89
C LYS A 156 13.79 -47.47 70.65
N ARG A 157 12.72 -46.87 71.23
CA ARG A 157 12.62 -46.01 72.45
C ARG A 157 13.13 -44.54 72.48
N ASN A 158 12.19 -43.60 72.37
CA ASN A 158 11.67 -42.66 73.40
C ASN A 158 12.46 -42.44 74.74
N PRO A 159 12.25 -41.29 75.46
CA PRO A 159 12.20 -39.87 75.03
C PRO A 159 12.81 -38.86 76.08
N LYS A 160 12.66 -37.53 75.88
CA LYS A 160 12.54 -36.39 76.87
C LYS A 160 13.54 -35.20 76.79
N HIS A 161 13.01 -34.01 76.44
CA HIS A 161 12.74 -32.81 77.30
C HIS A 161 13.88 -31.97 77.97
N VAL A 162 13.64 -30.63 78.02
CA VAL A 162 14.17 -29.55 78.93
C VAL A 162 15.31 -28.63 78.44
N ASP A 163 14.93 -27.43 77.96
CA ASP A 163 15.22 -26.02 78.41
C ASP A 163 16.64 -25.48 78.75
N GLY A 164 16.84 -24.16 78.45
CA GLY A 164 17.94 -23.26 78.88
C GLY A 164 18.49 -22.37 77.73
N GLU A 165 18.22 -21.06 77.63
CA GLU A 165 18.90 -19.89 78.29
C GLU A 165 20.42 -19.75 77.98
N LYS A 166 21.05 -18.58 77.71
CA LYS A 166 20.63 -17.17 77.47
C LYS A 166 21.79 -16.29 76.94
N GLU A 167 21.43 -15.15 76.35
CA GLU A 167 22.03 -13.77 76.26
C GLU A 167 23.52 -13.44 76.60
N ASP A 168 24.17 -12.63 75.74
CA ASP A 168 24.87 -11.32 75.99
C ASP A 168 25.71 -10.94 74.73
N GLN A 169 25.68 -9.76 74.07
CA GLN A 169 25.58 -8.31 74.35
C GLN A 169 26.91 -7.56 74.65
N PHE A 170 27.39 -6.68 73.72
CA PHE A 170 27.68 -5.22 73.94
C PHE A 170 28.32 -4.44 72.75
N ASN A 171 27.70 -3.30 72.38
CA ASN A 171 28.18 -1.94 71.95
C ASN A 171 29.53 -1.66 71.18
N GLY A 172 29.67 -0.60 70.36
CA GLY A 172 28.67 0.33 69.78
C GLY A 172 29.14 1.79 69.42
N SER A 173 28.70 2.31 68.25
CA SER A 173 28.43 3.75 67.89
C SER A 173 29.58 4.78 67.65
N PRO A 174 29.36 6.00 67.03
CA PRO A 174 28.17 6.56 66.33
C PRO A 174 28.27 7.05 64.82
N PRO A 175 28.47 8.35 64.38
CA PRO A 175 27.61 8.92 63.30
C PRO A 175 28.19 9.88 62.18
N ARG A 176 27.32 10.25 61.20
CA ARG A 176 27.27 11.44 60.26
C ARG A 176 28.21 11.49 59.02
N PRO A 177 27.86 12.24 57.92
CA PRO A 177 26.60 12.93 57.55
C PRO A 177 26.04 12.61 56.12
N GLN A 178 24.91 13.25 55.74
CA GLN A 178 24.33 13.27 54.39
C GLN A 178 25.01 14.27 53.43
N PRO A 179 24.79 14.15 52.10
CA PRO A 179 24.36 15.26 51.25
C PRO A 179 22.85 15.16 50.90
N ARG A 180 22.22 16.29 50.53
CA ARG A 180 20.79 16.38 50.20
C ARG A 180 20.58 16.75 48.73
N GLY A 181 19.73 15.99 48.03
CA GLY A 181 18.95 16.52 46.91
C GLY A 181 17.73 17.33 47.41
N PRO A 182 17.11 18.17 46.56
CA PRO A 182 16.01 19.03 46.99
C PRO A 182 14.69 18.29 47.25
N ARG A 183 13.94 18.81 48.21
CA ARG A 183 12.48 18.67 48.41
C ARG A 183 11.87 20.06 48.13
N THR A 184 10.59 20.29 47.80
CA THR A 184 9.31 19.55 47.86
C THR A 184 8.33 20.26 46.86
N PRO A 185 7.11 19.79 46.51
CA PRO A 185 6.00 19.46 47.42
C PRO A 185 5.34 18.07 47.21
N PRO A 186 4.54 17.57 48.17
CA PRO A 186 3.73 16.37 48.02
C PRO A 186 2.37 16.67 47.36
N GLY A 187 1.81 15.68 46.66
CA GLY A 187 0.39 15.67 46.30
C GLY A 187 -0.51 15.29 47.49
N PRO A 188 -1.84 15.52 47.39
CA PRO A 188 -2.79 15.09 48.40
C PRO A 188 -2.95 13.56 48.45
N PRO A 189 -3.36 12.98 49.60
CA PRO A 189 -3.73 11.56 49.68
C PRO A 189 -5.08 11.30 49.00
N PRO A 190 -5.36 10.04 48.59
CA PRO A 190 -6.70 9.64 48.16
C PRO A 190 -7.68 9.62 49.36
N PRO A 191 -9.00 9.73 49.11
CA PRO A 191 -10.02 9.40 50.11
C PRO A 191 -10.16 7.89 50.29
N ASP A 192 -10.59 7.46 51.47
CA ASP A 192 -10.96 6.06 51.77
C ASP A 192 -12.43 5.78 51.36
N ASP A 193 -12.73 4.53 51.00
CA ASP A 193 -14.11 4.02 50.82
C ASP A 193 -14.75 3.69 52.18
N ASP A 194 -16.03 3.99 52.34
CA ASP A 194 -16.95 3.39 53.33
C ASP A 194 -18.41 3.54 52.82
N GLU A 195 -19.31 2.63 53.20
CA GLU A 195 -20.59 2.36 52.49
C GLU A 195 -21.85 3.10 53.04
N ASP A 196 -23.00 2.77 52.43
CA ASP A 196 -24.41 2.93 52.86
C ASP A 196 -25.29 4.15 52.42
N GLU A 197 -26.50 3.78 51.98
CA GLU A 197 -27.69 4.59 51.61
C GLU A 197 -28.51 5.09 52.86
N PRO A 198 -29.69 5.77 52.76
CA PRO A 198 -30.43 6.30 51.57
C PRO A 198 -30.92 7.78 51.66
N MET A 199 -31.59 8.21 50.58
CA MET A 199 -32.53 9.35 50.42
C MET A 199 -33.72 9.39 51.42
N PRO A 200 -34.66 10.39 51.43
CA PRO A 200 -34.84 11.62 50.59
C PRO A 200 -35.23 12.93 51.39
N VAL A 201 -35.78 13.95 50.67
CA VAL A 201 -36.79 14.98 51.08
C VAL A 201 -36.37 16.49 51.16
N SER A 202 -36.43 17.15 49.99
CA SER A 202 -37.02 18.48 49.63
C SER A 202 -37.37 19.63 50.62
N VAL A 203 -37.42 20.86 50.04
CA VAL A 203 -38.26 22.08 50.35
C VAL A 203 -37.56 23.39 50.83
N VAL A 204 -37.48 24.37 49.90
CA VAL A 204 -37.74 25.85 49.98
C VAL A 204 -37.20 26.74 51.14
N GLY A 205 -36.63 27.91 50.76
CA GLY A 205 -36.48 29.14 51.58
C GLY A 205 -35.16 29.90 51.26
N GLU A 206 -35.12 31.00 50.51
CA GLU A 206 -35.55 32.41 50.77
C GLU A 206 -34.41 33.38 51.22
N LYS A 207 -33.86 34.09 50.22
CA LYS A 207 -33.62 35.57 50.12
C LYS A 207 -32.72 36.40 51.08
N GLU A 208 -32.08 37.40 50.45
CA GLU A 208 -31.61 38.72 50.96
C GLU A 208 -30.40 38.72 51.95
N ASP A 209 -29.39 39.61 51.85
CA ASP A 209 -29.05 40.57 50.78
C ASP A 209 -27.57 41.05 50.81
N ASP A 210 -27.00 41.23 49.60
CA ASP A 210 -26.09 42.29 49.10
C ASP A 210 -24.61 42.52 49.58
N VAL A 211 -23.79 42.94 48.59
CA VAL A 211 -22.49 43.70 48.62
C VAL A 211 -21.11 42.98 48.50
N ASP A 212 -20.69 42.86 47.23
CA ASP A 212 -19.36 43.18 46.63
C ASP A 212 -18.18 42.16 46.51
N HIS A 213 -17.46 42.32 45.38
CA HIS A 213 -16.14 41.81 44.95
C HIS A 213 -15.93 40.33 44.55
N ARG A 214 -15.89 40.12 43.21
CA ARG A 214 -14.93 39.34 42.40
C ARG A 214 -14.53 37.90 42.83
N GLU A 215 -14.90 36.93 42.00
CA GLU A 215 -13.95 36.13 41.19
C GLU A 215 -14.72 35.26 40.16
N ASP A 216 -14.42 35.40 38.86
CA ASP A 216 -15.07 34.61 37.79
C ASP A 216 -14.38 33.25 37.64
N TYR A 217 -15.02 32.20 38.17
CA TYR A 217 -14.58 30.81 38.01
C TYR A 217 -15.52 30.08 37.04
N PHE A 218 -15.04 29.72 35.86
CA PHE A 218 -15.82 28.97 34.87
C PHE A 218 -15.73 27.47 35.13
N GLU A 219 -16.85 26.85 35.50
CA GLU A 219 -17.01 25.39 35.54
C GLU A 219 -17.28 24.78 34.15
N PRO A 220 -16.97 23.47 33.95
CA PRO A 220 -17.06 22.82 32.65
C PRO A 220 -18.51 22.46 32.27
N ILE A 221 -18.90 22.76 31.04
CA ILE A 221 -20.19 22.34 30.47
C ILE A 221 -20.03 20.94 29.85
N SER A 222 -20.65 19.94 30.48
CA SER A 222 -20.87 18.63 29.84
C SER A 222 -22.02 18.71 28.84
N PRO A 223 -21.92 18.07 27.65
CA PRO A 223 -23.01 18.03 26.69
C PRO A 223 -23.92 16.82 26.94
N ASP A 224 -25.25 17.00 26.93
CA ASP A 224 -26.14 15.88 26.61
C ASP A 224 -27.48 16.30 25.94
N ARG A 225 -28.01 15.31 25.22
CA ARG A 225 -29.23 15.15 24.40
C ARG A 225 -30.38 16.19 24.45
N THR A 226 -30.61 16.77 23.27
CA THR A 226 -31.90 16.90 22.55
C THR A 226 -33.19 17.28 23.28
N SER A 227 -33.79 18.39 22.86
CA SER A 227 -35.24 18.65 22.95
C SER A 227 -35.75 19.33 21.67
N ILE A 228 -36.88 18.86 21.12
CA ILE A 228 -37.51 19.35 19.89
C ILE A 228 -38.57 20.41 20.26
N HIS A 229 -38.67 21.54 19.52
CA HIS A 229 -39.91 22.00 18.85
C HIS A 229 -39.93 23.49 18.43
N GLN A 230 -40.61 23.72 17.30
CA GLN A 230 -41.43 24.90 16.93
C GLN A 230 -40.75 26.28 16.85
N GLU A 231 -40.43 26.68 15.62
CA GLU A 231 -40.53 28.08 15.19
C GLU A 231 -41.91 28.33 14.56
N SER A 232 -42.50 29.51 14.79
CA SER A 232 -43.57 30.05 13.95
C SER A 232 -43.69 31.57 14.10
N GLN A 233 -43.67 32.28 12.97
CA GLN A 233 -44.09 33.69 12.79
C GLN A 233 -43.16 34.77 13.41
N TYR A 234 -43.10 36.02 12.91
CA TYR A 234 -43.97 36.72 11.94
C TYR A 234 -43.16 37.73 11.08
N SER A 235 -43.77 38.20 9.96
CA SER A 235 -43.61 39.53 9.31
C SER A 235 -42.45 39.76 8.33
N ASP A 236 -42.60 40.52 7.23
CA ASP A 236 -43.76 40.76 6.32
C ASP A 236 -43.28 41.51 5.04
N ASP A 237 -44.17 41.70 4.04
CA ASP A 237 -44.04 42.52 2.81
C ASP A 237 -42.90 42.13 1.83
N GLY A 238 -43.05 42.03 0.49
CA GLY A 238 -44.12 42.33 -0.50
C GLY A 238 -43.42 42.67 -1.84
N GLU A 239 -43.96 42.56 -3.08
CA GLU A 239 -45.24 42.19 -3.70
C GLU A 239 -44.91 41.64 -5.13
N VAL A 240 -45.69 40.96 -6.01
CA VAL A 240 -46.92 40.11 -6.11
C VAL A 240 -46.89 39.53 -7.59
N GLU A 241 -47.95 38.89 -8.12
CA GLU A 241 -48.17 38.41 -9.53
C GLU A 241 -47.43 37.10 -9.93
N GLU A 242 -47.96 35.87 -9.84
CA GLU A 242 -49.29 35.24 -10.05
C GLU A 242 -49.61 34.69 -11.46
N ASP A 243 -50.12 33.45 -11.49
CA ASP A 243 -51.30 33.04 -12.29
C ASP A 243 -51.94 31.80 -11.60
N GLN A 244 -53.27 31.69 -11.60
CA GLN A 244 -54.09 30.71 -10.83
C GLN A 244 -54.92 29.78 -11.80
N PRO A 245 -56.06 29.08 -11.48
CA PRO A 245 -56.80 28.87 -10.21
C PRO A 245 -57.50 27.49 -9.93
N GLU A 246 -57.99 27.32 -8.67
CA GLU A 246 -59.31 26.75 -8.22
C GLU A 246 -59.76 25.29 -8.57
N GLU A 247 -60.58 24.56 -7.78
CA GLU A 247 -61.00 24.60 -6.34
C GLU A 247 -61.76 23.29 -5.93
N GLY A 248 -61.91 23.03 -4.61
CA GLY A 248 -62.96 22.19 -3.96
C GLY A 248 -62.86 20.64 -4.00
N GLU A 249 -63.52 19.87 -3.12
CA GLU A 249 -64.14 20.14 -1.80
C GLU A 249 -64.47 18.79 -1.06
N ASP A 250 -64.89 18.87 0.22
CA ASP A 250 -65.57 17.86 1.08
C ASP A 250 -64.83 16.64 1.71
N GLU A 251 -65.47 16.06 2.74
CA GLU A 251 -64.92 15.23 3.85
C GLU A 251 -65.60 13.81 3.97
N ASP A 252 -65.47 13.16 5.14
CA ASP A 252 -66.20 11.98 5.67
C ASP A 252 -65.91 10.55 5.10
N ASP A 253 -66.00 9.42 5.85
CA ASP A 253 -65.81 9.10 7.30
C ASP A 253 -65.78 7.55 7.51
N VAL A 254 -65.39 7.06 8.70
CA VAL A 254 -65.60 5.71 9.32
C VAL A 254 -64.94 4.43 8.75
N ASP A 255 -63.79 4.05 9.33
CA ASP A 255 -63.50 2.86 10.19
C ASP A 255 -64.02 1.40 9.95
N VAL A 256 -63.13 0.44 10.34
CA VAL A 256 -63.35 -0.85 11.08
C VAL A 256 -63.47 -2.25 10.39
N GLU A 257 -62.67 -3.22 10.95
CA GLU A 257 -62.66 -4.72 10.91
C GLU A 257 -62.52 -5.45 9.53
N GLU A 258 -61.71 -6.50 9.28
CA GLU A 258 -61.18 -7.72 9.98
C GLU A 258 -62.03 -9.03 9.88
N GLU A 259 -61.33 -10.19 9.94
CA GLU A 259 -61.76 -11.62 9.95
C GLU A 259 -62.24 -12.30 8.62
N ASP A 260 -61.31 -13.04 7.99
CA ASP A 260 -61.26 -14.52 7.82
C ASP A 260 -62.24 -15.38 6.94
N ASP A 261 -61.59 -16.40 6.33
CA ASP A 261 -61.97 -17.80 5.98
C ASP A 261 -63.02 -18.23 4.89
N ASP A 262 -62.48 -19.08 3.99
CA ASP A 262 -62.95 -20.39 3.47
C ASP A 262 -64.04 -20.61 2.37
N ASP A 263 -63.74 -21.68 1.61
CA ASP A 263 -64.57 -22.67 0.89
C ASP A 263 -65.42 -22.36 -0.38
N ASP A 264 -64.86 -22.82 -1.52
CA ASP A 264 -65.39 -23.84 -2.45
C ASP A 264 -66.48 -23.60 -3.55
N ASP A 265 -66.38 -24.51 -4.54
CA ASP A 265 -67.36 -25.05 -5.51
C ASP A 265 -67.80 -24.27 -6.78
N ASP A 266 -67.01 -24.50 -7.85
CA ASP A 266 -67.39 -24.93 -9.22
C ASP A 266 -68.43 -24.16 -10.10
N GLY A 267 -68.26 -24.30 -11.43
CA GLY A 267 -69.02 -23.59 -12.46
C GLY A 267 -68.77 -24.00 -13.92
N HIS A 268 -68.53 -25.29 -14.21
CA HIS A 268 -68.58 -25.96 -15.54
C HIS A 268 -69.19 -25.17 -16.73
N THR A 269 -68.55 -25.14 -17.92
CA THR A 269 -68.82 -25.99 -19.12
C THR A 269 -68.17 -25.37 -20.38
N VAL A 270 -67.93 -26.02 -21.54
CA VAL A 270 -68.14 -27.41 -22.04
C VAL A 270 -67.04 -27.81 -23.06
N GLU A 271 -66.61 -29.07 -22.98
CA GLU A 271 -66.47 -30.09 -24.06
C GLU A 271 -66.04 -29.70 -25.49
N SER A 272 -65.13 -30.47 -26.11
CA SER A 272 -65.47 -31.64 -26.97
C SER A 272 -64.18 -32.22 -27.59
N ILE A 273 -64.01 -33.46 -28.09
CA ILE A 273 -64.64 -34.83 -28.07
C ILE A 273 -63.74 -35.66 -29.03
N ALA A 274 -63.49 -36.97 -29.02
CA ALA A 274 -63.78 -38.20 -28.23
C ALA A 274 -62.90 -39.33 -28.85
N ASP A 275 -62.71 -40.57 -28.38
CA ASP A 275 -62.73 -41.31 -27.10
C ASP A 275 -62.13 -42.72 -27.42
N GLU A 276 -61.80 -43.54 -26.41
CA GLU A 276 -62.14 -44.99 -26.29
C GLU A 276 -61.31 -45.67 -25.17
N GLU A 277 -61.90 -46.69 -24.51
CA GLU A 277 -61.51 -47.28 -23.22
C GLU A 277 -61.11 -48.76 -23.37
N GLU A 278 -60.51 -49.39 -22.34
CA GLU A 278 -60.86 -50.76 -21.83
C GLU A 278 -59.98 -51.20 -20.63
N GLU A 279 -60.61 -51.24 -19.45
CA GLU A 279 -60.66 -52.28 -18.39
C GLU A 279 -59.44 -53.21 -18.01
N ASP A 280 -59.10 -53.17 -16.71
CA ASP A 280 -59.08 -54.28 -15.71
C ASP A 280 -57.88 -55.24 -15.37
N GLU A 281 -57.68 -55.36 -14.04
CA GLU A 281 -57.39 -56.51 -13.14
C GLU A 281 -56.09 -57.39 -13.17
N GLU A 282 -55.32 -57.25 -12.07
CA GLU A 282 -54.82 -58.27 -11.08
C GLU A 282 -53.74 -59.38 -11.35
N GLU A 283 -53.06 -59.71 -10.22
CA GLU A 283 -52.35 -60.94 -9.75
C GLU A 283 -50.99 -61.49 -10.32
N ASP A 284 -50.06 -61.69 -9.36
CA ASP A 284 -49.17 -62.84 -9.03
C ASP A 284 -47.88 -63.29 -9.79
N GLU A 285 -46.78 -63.22 -9.01
CA GLU A 285 -45.71 -64.21 -8.64
C GLU A 285 -45.00 -65.22 -9.62
N ASP A 286 -43.67 -65.34 -9.37
CA ASP A 286 -42.81 -66.56 -9.36
C ASP A 286 -42.09 -67.19 -10.60
N GLU A 287 -41.13 -68.08 -10.26
CA GLU A 287 -40.14 -68.90 -11.01
C GLU A 287 -38.97 -68.13 -11.67
N GLU A 288 -37.68 -68.20 -11.25
CA GLU A 288 -36.72 -69.28 -10.85
C GLU A 288 -35.83 -69.86 -11.99
N GLU A 289 -34.51 -69.68 -11.87
CA GLU A 289 -33.40 -70.57 -12.31
C GLU A 289 -32.04 -69.87 -11.95
N GLY A 290 -31.00 -70.50 -11.38
CA GLY A 290 -30.89 -71.84 -10.80
C GLY A 290 -29.43 -72.33 -10.66
N GLU A 291 -28.89 -72.36 -9.43
CA GLU A 291 -27.72 -73.17 -8.98
C GLU A 291 -26.33 -72.87 -9.65
N GLU A 292 -25.15 -73.32 -9.19
CA GLU A 292 -24.73 -74.25 -8.12
C GLU A 292 -23.65 -73.62 -7.19
N GLU A 293 -23.49 -74.17 -5.98
CA GLU A 293 -22.42 -73.87 -5.02
C GLU A 293 -21.30 -74.93 -5.08
N GLU A 294 -20.09 -74.65 -4.57
CA GLU A 294 -19.19 -75.70 -4.05
C GLU A 294 -18.48 -75.23 -2.78
N GLU A 295 -18.70 -75.93 -1.66
CA GLU A 295 -18.15 -75.63 -0.33
C GLU A 295 -16.68 -76.08 -0.15
N GLY A 296 -15.97 -75.51 0.83
CA GLY A 296 -14.62 -75.96 1.18
C GLY A 296 -14.05 -75.33 2.46
N GLU A 297 -14.50 -75.77 3.63
CA GLU A 297 -13.98 -75.32 4.94
C GLU A 297 -12.48 -75.64 5.16
N GLY A 298 -11.80 -74.84 5.98
CA GLY A 298 -10.37 -75.00 6.30
C GLY A 298 -9.86 -74.13 7.45
N ASP A 299 -10.46 -74.25 8.64
CA ASP A 299 -9.98 -73.60 9.87
C ASP A 299 -8.68 -74.24 10.41
N ASP A 300 -7.68 -73.41 10.75
CA ASP A 300 -6.68 -73.68 11.79
C ASP A 300 -5.93 -72.36 12.14
N GLY A 301 -6.25 -71.75 13.29
CA GLY A 301 -5.86 -70.37 13.61
C GLY A 301 -4.45 -70.14 14.20
N TYR A 302 -3.88 -68.96 13.93
CA TYR A 302 -2.74 -68.38 14.66
C TYR A 302 -2.93 -66.86 14.86
N GLU A 303 -3.31 -66.42 16.07
CA GLU A 303 -3.31 -65.01 16.45
C GLU A 303 -1.88 -64.50 16.74
N GLN A 304 -1.27 -63.68 15.88
CA GLN A 304 -0.10 -62.84 16.24
C GLN A 304 -0.07 -61.44 15.56
N ILE A 305 -0.86 -60.52 16.14
CA ILE A 305 -0.61 -59.07 16.35
C ILE A 305 -0.10 -58.17 15.18
N SER A 306 -0.97 -57.22 14.79
CA SER A 306 -0.73 -55.81 14.36
C SER A 306 0.18 -55.45 13.15
N SER A 307 -0.43 -54.75 12.18
CA SER A 307 -0.10 -53.34 11.89
C SER A 307 -1.25 -52.65 11.14
N ASP A 308 -1.71 -51.49 11.62
CA ASP A 308 -2.91 -50.81 11.10
C ASP A 308 -2.58 -49.87 9.92
N GLU A 309 -2.37 -50.42 8.71
CA GLU A 309 -1.99 -49.62 7.51
C GLU A 309 -2.81 -49.93 6.23
N ASP A 310 -4.05 -50.42 6.37
CA ASP A 310 -5.03 -50.48 5.26
C ASP A 310 -5.94 -49.23 5.31
N GLY A 311 -5.43 -48.11 4.81
CA GLY A 311 -6.13 -46.82 4.80
C GLY A 311 -5.72 -45.85 3.68
N ILE A 312 -4.80 -46.25 2.79
CA ILE A 312 -4.40 -45.46 1.62
C ILE A 312 -5.29 -45.87 0.45
N ALA A 313 -6.47 -45.25 0.34
CA ALA A 313 -7.30 -45.32 -0.85
C ALA A 313 -6.55 -44.73 -2.06
N ASP A 314 -6.88 -45.19 -3.27
CA ASP A 314 -6.15 -44.89 -4.51
C ASP A 314 -6.00 -43.39 -4.79
N LEU A 315 -4.83 -42.84 -4.49
CA LEU A 315 -4.49 -41.44 -4.77
C LEU A 315 -4.07 -41.23 -6.25
N GLU A 316 -4.81 -41.83 -7.18
CA GLU A 316 -4.60 -41.70 -8.63
C GLU A 316 -5.02 -40.33 -9.16
N ARG A 317 -4.26 -39.29 -8.78
CA ARG A 317 -4.21 -37.98 -9.45
C ARG A 317 -5.57 -37.33 -9.77
N GLU A 318 -6.46 -37.27 -8.77
CA GLU A 318 -7.35 -36.10 -8.73
C GLU A 318 -6.48 -34.86 -8.51
N THR A 319 -6.24 -34.10 -9.59
CA THR A 319 -5.59 -32.80 -9.50
C THR A 319 -6.46 -31.92 -8.59
N PHE A 320 -5.91 -31.41 -7.48
CA PHE A 320 -6.64 -30.48 -6.61
C PHE A 320 -7.01 -29.24 -7.41
N LYS A 321 -8.26 -29.20 -7.88
CA LYS A 321 -8.85 -28.05 -8.54
C LYS A 321 -9.52 -27.20 -7.49
N TYR A 322 -9.06 -25.96 -7.36
CA TYR A 322 -9.88 -24.92 -6.77
C TYR A 322 -11.23 -24.85 -7.52
N PRO A 323 -12.34 -24.47 -6.85
CA PRO A 323 -13.51 -23.95 -7.54
C PRO A 323 -13.08 -22.86 -8.53
N SER A 324 -13.77 -22.70 -9.67
CA SER A 324 -13.43 -21.66 -10.65
C SER A 324 -13.67 -20.27 -10.07
N PHE A 325 -12.60 -19.73 -9.49
CA PHE A 325 -12.51 -18.44 -8.81
C PHE A 325 -11.66 -17.47 -9.67
N ASP A 326 -11.93 -17.45 -10.98
CA ASP A 326 -11.34 -16.51 -11.92
C ASP A 326 -12.45 -15.87 -12.76
N ILE A 327 -12.14 -14.71 -13.33
CA ILE A 327 -12.89 -14.24 -14.49
C ILE A 327 -12.51 -15.15 -15.65
N GLU A 328 -13.27 -16.22 -15.86
CA GLU A 328 -13.21 -17.00 -17.11
C GLU A 328 -13.67 -16.08 -18.26
N TYR A 329 -12.70 -15.38 -18.86
CA TYR A 329 -12.90 -14.66 -20.11
C TYR A 329 -13.30 -15.68 -21.18
N THR A 330 -14.54 -15.59 -21.65
CA THR A 330 -15.03 -16.59 -22.60
C THR A 330 -14.29 -16.47 -23.94
N PRO A 331 -14.30 -17.50 -24.80
CA PRO A 331 -13.82 -17.36 -26.16
C PRO A 331 -14.48 -16.22 -26.93
N GLU A 332 -15.72 -15.81 -26.58
CA GLU A 332 -16.37 -14.61 -27.13
C GLU A 332 -15.83 -13.29 -26.56
N ASP A 333 -15.54 -13.20 -25.25
CA ASP A 333 -14.85 -12.03 -24.66
C ASP A 333 -13.52 -11.80 -25.40
N LEU A 334 -12.73 -12.87 -25.57
CA LEU A 334 -11.40 -12.83 -26.20
C LEU A 334 -11.43 -12.71 -27.73
N ALA A 335 -12.43 -13.25 -28.43
CA ALA A 335 -12.55 -13.13 -29.89
C ALA A 335 -12.85 -11.70 -30.38
N SER A 336 -13.18 -10.77 -29.47
CA SER A 336 -13.29 -9.34 -29.78
C SER A 336 -11.94 -8.61 -29.84
N VAL A 337 -10.88 -9.23 -29.34
CA VAL A 337 -9.53 -8.67 -29.20
C VAL A 337 -8.62 -9.21 -30.31
N PRO A 338 -7.99 -8.34 -31.14
CA PRO A 338 -6.95 -8.79 -32.06
C PRO A 338 -5.73 -9.27 -31.26
N PRO A 339 -4.98 -10.28 -31.73
CA PRO A 339 -3.72 -10.69 -31.11
C PRO A 339 -2.64 -9.63 -31.38
N VAL A 340 -2.62 -8.59 -30.57
CA VAL A 340 -1.58 -7.54 -30.54
C VAL A 340 -0.64 -7.82 -29.37
N THR A 341 0.65 -7.86 -29.64
CA THR A 341 1.68 -7.77 -28.60
C THR A 341 1.66 -6.37 -28.01
N TYR A 342 1.11 -6.21 -26.80
CA TYR A 342 1.15 -4.93 -26.09
C TYR A 342 2.57 -4.64 -25.62
N GLU A 343 3.30 -3.81 -26.36
CA GLU A 343 4.60 -3.28 -25.95
C GLU A 343 4.42 -1.98 -25.15
N PRO A 344 4.77 -1.95 -23.84
CA PRO A 344 4.51 -0.78 -22.98
C PRO A 344 5.16 0.52 -23.48
N PHE A 345 6.28 0.41 -24.20
CA PHE A 345 7.11 1.54 -24.62
C PHE A 345 6.74 2.14 -25.99
N GLU A 346 5.84 1.52 -26.76
CA GLU A 346 5.35 2.09 -28.03
C GLU A 346 4.53 3.38 -27.84
N ARG A 347 3.88 3.54 -26.67
CA ARG A 347 3.01 4.68 -26.38
C ARG A 347 3.63 5.63 -25.35
N GLU A 348 4.34 6.63 -25.87
CA GLU A 348 4.82 7.77 -25.08
C GLU A 348 3.67 8.54 -24.40
N LEU A 349 3.96 9.17 -23.26
CA LEU A 349 3.08 10.15 -22.63
C LEU A 349 3.03 11.44 -23.46
N GLY A 350 1.89 12.11 -23.44
CA GLY A 350 1.66 13.39 -24.10
C GLY A 350 0.98 14.41 -23.17
N PRO A 351 0.59 15.60 -23.68
CA PRO A 351 -0.03 16.63 -22.87
C PRO A 351 -1.40 16.21 -22.31
N LEU A 352 -1.71 16.68 -21.09
CA LEU A 352 -3.01 16.51 -20.43
C LEU A 352 -4.14 17.19 -21.22
N LEU A 353 -5.28 16.51 -21.36
CA LEU A 353 -6.44 16.98 -22.15
C LEU A 353 -7.63 17.46 -21.32
N TYR A 354 -7.69 17.13 -20.03
CA TYR A 354 -8.82 17.41 -19.14
C TYR A 354 -8.38 17.94 -17.77
N PHE A 355 -7.40 17.29 -17.14
CA PHE A 355 -6.94 17.68 -15.80
C PHE A 355 -6.10 18.96 -15.83
N SER A 356 -6.26 19.80 -14.80
CA SER A 356 -5.41 20.96 -14.59
C SER A 356 -4.06 20.57 -13.96
N CYS A 357 -3.01 21.25 -14.38
CA CYS A 357 -1.64 21.05 -13.90
C CYS A 357 -1.49 21.45 -12.42
N PRO A 358 -0.83 20.64 -11.56
CA PRO A 358 -0.86 20.80 -10.11
C PRO A 358 0.01 21.95 -9.56
N TYR A 359 0.99 22.44 -10.32
CA TYR A 359 1.80 23.62 -9.92
C TYR A 359 1.19 24.96 -10.32
N LYS A 360 0.21 24.99 -11.24
CA LYS A 360 -0.48 26.23 -11.65
C LYS A 360 -1.53 26.63 -10.61
N THR A 361 -1.68 27.93 -10.35
CA THR A 361 -2.69 28.42 -9.42
C THR A 361 -4.11 28.21 -9.96
N VAL A 362 -5.13 28.28 -9.10
CA VAL A 362 -6.53 28.22 -9.54
C VAL A 362 -6.85 29.37 -10.51
N PHE A 363 -6.25 30.55 -10.27
CA PHE A 363 -6.36 31.72 -11.13
C PHE A 363 -5.75 31.47 -12.53
N GLU A 364 -4.53 30.95 -12.62
CA GLU A 364 -3.85 30.67 -13.88
C GLU A 364 -4.60 29.62 -14.72
N ASN A 365 -5.14 28.59 -14.05
CA ASN A 365 -5.97 27.57 -14.70
C ASN A 365 -7.31 28.15 -15.21
N GLU A 366 -7.93 29.11 -14.51
CA GLU A 366 -9.14 29.80 -15.01
C GLU A 366 -8.82 30.76 -16.17
N VAL A 367 -7.70 31.49 -16.10
CA VAL A 367 -7.17 32.31 -17.21
C VAL A 367 -6.89 31.47 -18.46
N GLY A 368 -6.45 30.21 -18.31
CA GLY A 368 -6.35 29.25 -19.41
C GLY A 368 -7.71 28.97 -20.05
N LYS A 369 -8.67 28.45 -19.27
CA LYS A 369 -10.03 28.14 -19.75
C LYS A 369 -10.71 29.31 -20.48
N ILE A 370 -10.53 30.55 -20.01
CA ILE A 370 -11.15 31.74 -20.62
C ILE A 370 -10.51 32.13 -21.99
N LYS A 371 -9.27 31.67 -22.25
CA LYS A 371 -8.59 31.78 -23.56
C LYS A 371 -8.98 30.65 -24.50
N ASP A 372 -9.17 29.44 -23.97
CA ASP A 372 -9.46 28.23 -24.75
C ASP A 372 -10.97 28.06 -25.07
N GLN A 373 -11.85 28.86 -24.43
CA GLN A 373 -13.29 28.88 -24.69
C GLN A 373 -13.66 29.61 -26.00
N ASP A 374 -14.54 28.98 -26.78
CA ASP A 374 -15.21 29.61 -27.92
C ASP A 374 -15.91 30.92 -27.50
N PRO A 375 -15.80 32.00 -28.30
CA PRO A 375 -16.39 33.30 -27.97
C PRO A 375 -17.92 33.31 -27.94
N GLU A 376 -18.59 32.26 -28.44
CA GLU A 376 -20.05 32.13 -28.41
C GLU A 376 -20.58 31.38 -27.16
N LYS A 377 -19.69 30.78 -26.33
CA LYS A 377 -20.04 30.09 -25.08
C LYS A 377 -19.61 30.89 -23.85
N GLU A 378 -20.13 32.10 -23.71
CA GLU A 378 -19.69 33.02 -22.67
C GLU A 378 -20.07 32.56 -21.25
N ASN A 379 -19.07 32.46 -20.36
CA ASN A 379 -19.26 32.02 -18.97
C ASN A 379 -19.92 33.13 -18.12
N SER A 380 -21.25 33.10 -18.03
CA SER A 380 -22.08 34.11 -17.34
C SER A 380 -21.59 34.45 -15.93
N GLY A 381 -21.19 33.46 -15.14
CA GLY A 381 -20.70 33.64 -13.77
C GLY A 381 -19.29 34.26 -13.67
N ALA A 382 -18.52 34.30 -14.76
CA ALA A 382 -17.28 35.07 -14.84
C ALA A 382 -17.56 36.53 -15.25
N VAL A 383 -18.51 36.74 -16.17
CA VAL A 383 -18.99 38.08 -16.56
C VAL A 383 -19.58 38.81 -15.34
N GLU A 384 -20.50 38.19 -14.60
CA GLU A 384 -21.11 38.76 -13.39
C GLU A 384 -20.05 39.17 -12.35
N ALA A 385 -19.10 38.27 -12.05
CA ALA A 385 -18.02 38.54 -11.12
C ALA A 385 -17.10 39.69 -11.58
N SER A 386 -16.88 39.83 -12.89
CA SER A 386 -16.07 40.91 -13.47
C SER A 386 -16.76 42.28 -13.36
N VAL A 387 -18.06 42.35 -13.68
CA VAL A 387 -18.87 43.58 -13.55
C VAL A 387 -18.90 44.03 -12.10
N LYS A 388 -19.21 43.12 -11.17
CA LYS A 388 -19.28 43.43 -9.74
C LYS A 388 -17.93 43.87 -9.17
N LEU A 389 -16.82 43.29 -9.62
CA LEU A 389 -15.48 43.72 -9.22
C LEU A 389 -15.18 45.15 -9.71
N THR A 390 -15.53 45.47 -10.96
CA THR A 390 -15.37 46.82 -11.51
C THR A 390 -16.24 47.85 -10.78
N GLU A 391 -17.51 47.55 -10.53
CA GLU A 391 -18.43 48.43 -9.76
C GLU A 391 -17.87 48.77 -8.36
N LEU A 392 -17.36 47.78 -7.62
CA LEU A 392 -16.74 48.01 -6.31
C LEU A 392 -15.49 48.88 -6.39
N LEU A 393 -14.67 48.70 -7.44
CA LEU A 393 -13.43 49.44 -7.66
C LEU A 393 -13.66 50.90 -8.11
N GLU A 394 -14.72 51.17 -8.87
CA GLU A 394 -15.14 52.52 -9.27
C GLU A 394 -15.83 53.27 -8.11
N LEU A 395 -16.71 52.59 -7.35
CA LEU A 395 -17.50 53.22 -6.29
C LEU A 395 -16.66 53.78 -5.13
N TYR A 396 -15.47 53.21 -4.89
CA TYR A 396 -14.60 53.57 -3.76
C TYR A 396 -13.22 54.09 -4.19
N HIS A 397 -13.15 55.03 -5.13
CA HIS A 397 -11.87 55.68 -5.48
C HIS A 397 -11.17 56.35 -4.28
N GLU A 398 -11.84 57.22 -3.51
CA GLU A 398 -11.23 57.98 -2.41
C GLU A 398 -11.81 57.69 -1.00
N GLU A 399 -13.06 57.25 -0.87
CA GLU A 399 -13.65 57.00 0.46
C GLU A 399 -13.07 55.74 1.12
N ARG A 400 -12.64 55.87 2.39
CA ARG A 400 -12.08 54.79 3.22
C ARG A 400 -12.88 54.59 4.51
N GLY A 401 -14.21 54.61 4.37
CA GLY A 401 -15.16 54.39 5.45
C GLY A 401 -15.57 52.91 5.63
N ALA A 402 -16.55 52.66 6.49
CA ALA A 402 -16.99 51.29 6.80
C ALA A 402 -17.47 50.49 5.57
N LYS A 403 -18.09 51.15 4.57
CA LYS A 403 -18.53 50.50 3.33
C LYS A 403 -17.37 49.96 2.49
N TRP A 404 -16.25 50.69 2.42
CA TRP A 404 -15.04 50.26 1.72
C TRP A 404 -14.41 49.02 2.39
N VAL A 405 -14.50 48.90 3.72
CA VAL A 405 -14.06 47.68 4.42
C VAL A 405 -14.97 46.49 4.11
N THR A 406 -16.28 46.68 3.95
CA THR A 406 -17.17 45.62 3.44
C THR A 406 -16.77 45.21 2.02
N ALA A 407 -16.47 46.16 1.12
CA ALA A 407 -15.99 45.86 -0.23
C ALA A 407 -14.66 45.07 -0.21
N LEU A 408 -13.70 45.45 0.64
CA LEU A 408 -12.45 44.70 0.84
C LEU A 408 -12.65 43.25 1.33
N GLU A 409 -13.69 42.98 2.11
CA GLU A 409 -13.98 41.62 2.60
C GLU A 409 -14.58 40.73 1.49
N GLU A 410 -15.31 41.34 0.54
CA GLU A 410 -15.97 40.72 -0.62
C GLU A 410 -15.03 40.51 -1.82
N VAL A 411 -14.23 41.51 -2.22
CA VAL A 411 -13.33 41.45 -3.39
C VAL A 411 -12.53 40.14 -3.54
N PRO A 412 -11.94 39.55 -2.48
CA PRO A 412 -11.27 38.24 -2.54
C PRO A 412 -12.07 37.10 -3.19
N SER A 413 -13.41 37.06 -3.07
CA SER A 413 -14.23 36.04 -3.73
C SER A 413 -14.46 36.29 -5.21
N LEU A 414 -14.24 37.52 -5.69
CA LEU A 414 -14.42 37.91 -7.09
C LEU A 414 -13.15 37.72 -7.93
N ILE A 415 -11.97 37.67 -7.31
CA ILE A 415 -10.67 37.64 -8.01
C ILE A 415 -10.55 36.46 -8.99
N VAL A 416 -10.81 35.22 -8.56
CA VAL A 416 -10.53 34.01 -9.36
C VAL A 416 -11.31 33.98 -10.69
N LYS A 417 -12.53 34.53 -10.74
CA LYS A 417 -13.38 34.57 -11.95
C LYS A 417 -13.45 35.94 -12.62
N GLY A 418 -13.56 37.01 -11.82
CA GLY A 418 -13.74 38.36 -12.32
C GLY A 418 -12.43 38.97 -12.83
N LEU A 419 -11.35 38.91 -12.03
CA LEU A 419 -10.07 39.48 -12.45
C LEU A 419 -9.41 38.68 -13.58
N SER A 420 -9.61 37.35 -13.62
CA SER A 420 -9.16 36.50 -14.74
C SER A 420 -9.90 36.82 -16.04
N TYR A 421 -11.22 37.03 -16.00
CA TYR A 421 -11.99 37.50 -17.16
C TYR A 421 -11.54 38.90 -17.61
N LEU A 422 -11.37 39.86 -16.70
CA LEU A 422 -10.86 41.20 -17.03
C LEU A 422 -9.46 41.16 -17.67
N GLN A 423 -8.52 40.37 -17.13
CA GLN A 423 -7.19 40.19 -17.71
C GLN A 423 -7.22 39.65 -19.15
N VAL A 424 -8.18 38.80 -19.51
CA VAL A 424 -8.24 38.19 -20.84
C VAL A 424 -9.08 39.02 -21.84
N LYS A 425 -10.15 39.68 -21.37
CA LYS A 425 -11.13 40.36 -22.25
C LYS A 425 -11.06 41.89 -22.22
N ASP A 426 -10.57 42.51 -21.15
CA ASP A 426 -10.41 43.98 -21.04
C ASP A 426 -9.03 44.43 -20.53
N THR A 427 -8.01 44.22 -21.37
CA THR A 427 -6.61 44.61 -21.11
C THR A 427 -6.34 46.12 -21.11
N LYS A 428 -7.35 46.98 -20.94
CA LYS A 428 -7.24 48.44 -21.02
C LYS A 428 -6.90 49.11 -19.69
N GLN A 429 -7.22 48.46 -18.57
CA GLN A 429 -7.06 49.00 -17.22
C GLN A 429 -6.27 48.03 -16.33
N ASP A 430 -5.33 48.55 -15.55
CA ASP A 430 -4.51 47.76 -14.64
C ASP A 430 -5.24 47.56 -13.30
N TYR A 431 -6.19 46.62 -13.32
CA TYR A 431 -6.93 46.20 -12.14
C TYR A 431 -6.03 45.56 -11.07
N ILE A 432 -4.87 44.99 -11.43
CA ILE A 432 -3.93 44.40 -10.46
C ILE A 432 -3.31 45.50 -9.60
N THR A 433 -2.72 46.51 -10.23
CA THR A 433 -2.10 47.64 -9.51
C THR A 433 -3.12 48.38 -8.65
N GLN A 434 -4.36 48.58 -9.14
CA GLN A 434 -5.44 49.18 -8.36
C GLN A 434 -5.81 48.35 -7.10
N LEU A 435 -5.82 47.02 -7.21
CA LEU A 435 -6.06 46.10 -6.08
C LEU A 435 -4.88 46.04 -5.10
N VAL A 436 -3.64 46.15 -5.59
CA VAL A 436 -2.43 46.24 -4.76
C VAL A 436 -2.39 47.55 -3.98
N ASP A 437 -2.76 48.68 -4.59
CA ASP A 437 -2.91 49.98 -3.91
C ASP A 437 -3.98 49.91 -2.80
N TRP A 438 -5.13 49.29 -3.07
CA TRP A 438 -6.14 49.01 -2.05
C TRP A 438 -5.60 48.15 -0.90
N THR A 439 -4.78 47.15 -1.22
CA THR A 439 -4.16 46.25 -0.25
C THR A 439 -3.19 46.98 0.67
N LEU A 440 -2.27 47.79 0.11
CA LEU A 440 -1.36 48.63 0.91
C LEU A 440 -2.12 49.62 1.81
N GLN A 441 -3.18 50.25 1.29
CA GLN A 441 -4.02 51.17 2.06
C GLN A 441 -4.76 50.44 3.20
N ALA A 442 -5.23 49.21 2.96
CA ALA A 442 -5.91 48.39 3.96
C ALA A 442 -4.95 47.94 5.08
N LEU A 443 -3.73 47.52 4.74
CA LEU A 443 -2.70 47.06 5.69
C LEU A 443 -2.05 48.18 6.51
N ASN A 444 -2.18 49.46 6.10
CA ASN A 444 -1.50 50.56 6.77
C ASN A 444 -1.98 50.75 8.22
N LEU A 445 -1.16 50.32 9.19
CA LEU A 445 -1.48 50.36 10.61
C LEU A 445 -1.81 51.77 11.12
N GLN A 446 -1.16 52.81 10.58
CA GLN A 446 -1.40 54.21 10.95
C GLN A 446 -2.69 54.79 10.34
N VAL A 447 -3.29 54.14 9.35
CA VAL A 447 -4.65 54.41 8.87
C VAL A 447 -5.65 53.62 9.70
N ALA A 448 -5.42 52.32 9.89
CA ALA A 448 -6.28 51.45 10.67
C ALA A 448 -6.49 51.96 12.12
N LEU A 449 -5.43 52.37 12.81
CA LEU A 449 -5.52 52.90 14.19
C LEU A 449 -6.36 54.19 14.33
N LYS A 450 -6.73 54.86 13.23
CA LYS A 450 -7.64 56.03 13.24
C LYS A 450 -9.11 55.63 13.08
N GLN A 451 -9.39 54.40 12.68
CA GLN A 451 -10.75 53.85 12.54
C GLN A 451 -11.28 53.35 13.90
N PRO A 452 -12.61 53.21 14.08
CA PRO A 452 -13.20 52.54 15.24
C PRO A 452 -12.64 51.13 15.46
N ILE A 453 -12.56 50.68 16.72
CA ILE A 453 -11.93 49.40 17.10
C ILE A 453 -12.56 48.18 16.39
N ALA A 454 -13.87 48.17 16.22
CA ALA A 454 -14.56 47.10 15.48
C ALA A 454 -14.26 47.10 13.96
N LEU A 455 -13.81 48.24 13.41
CA LEU A 455 -13.51 48.42 12.00
C LEU A 455 -12.02 48.23 11.68
N ASN A 456 -11.12 48.61 12.58
CA ASN A 456 -9.68 48.55 12.32
C ASN A 456 -9.16 47.10 12.20
N VAL A 457 -9.63 46.18 13.06
CA VAL A 457 -9.31 44.75 12.96
C VAL A 457 -9.89 44.13 11.68
N ARG A 458 -11.09 44.58 11.24
CA ARG A 458 -11.71 44.14 9.98
C ARG A 458 -10.89 44.61 8.77
N GLN A 459 -10.55 45.89 8.71
CA GLN A 459 -9.71 46.47 7.65
C GLN A 459 -8.37 45.72 7.50
N LEU A 460 -7.66 45.48 8.60
CA LEU A 460 -6.37 44.79 8.57
C LEU A 460 -6.52 43.31 8.16
N LYS A 461 -7.55 42.60 8.65
CA LYS A 461 -7.85 41.21 8.24
C LYS A 461 -8.22 41.11 6.76
N ALA A 462 -9.05 42.02 6.27
CA ALA A 462 -9.44 42.09 4.86
C ALA A 462 -8.23 42.39 3.97
N GLY A 463 -7.36 43.33 4.39
CA GLY A 463 -6.07 43.58 3.73
C GLY A 463 -5.18 42.33 3.65
N THR A 464 -5.01 41.59 4.75
CA THR A 464 -4.22 40.34 4.72
C THR A 464 -4.86 39.25 3.85
N LYS A 465 -6.19 39.13 3.84
CA LYS A 465 -6.92 38.21 2.95
C LYS A 465 -6.74 38.59 1.47
N LEU A 466 -6.73 39.89 1.17
CA LEU A 466 -6.53 40.40 -0.18
C LEU A 466 -5.09 40.17 -0.68
N VAL A 467 -4.08 40.26 0.20
CA VAL A 467 -2.71 39.77 -0.15
C VAL A 467 -2.75 38.31 -0.55
N SER A 468 -3.38 37.42 0.25
CA SER A 468 -3.43 36.00 -0.07
C SER A 468 -4.08 35.72 -1.43
N SER A 469 -5.20 36.38 -1.75
CA SER A 469 -5.86 36.21 -3.04
C SER A 469 -5.13 36.85 -4.22
N LEU A 470 -4.36 37.93 -4.01
CA LEU A 470 -3.51 38.52 -5.06
C LEU A 470 -2.20 37.75 -5.27
N GLY A 471 -1.70 37.06 -4.24
CA GLY A 471 -0.55 36.15 -4.35
C GLY A 471 -0.85 34.92 -5.21
N GLU A 472 -2.12 34.48 -5.24
CA GLU A 472 -2.59 33.40 -6.11
C GLU A 472 -2.79 33.84 -7.58
N CYS A 473 -2.68 35.13 -7.92
CA CYS A 473 -2.82 35.64 -9.30
C CYS A 473 -1.57 35.44 -10.19
N GLY A 474 -0.80 34.38 -9.92
CA GLY A 474 0.42 34.04 -10.66
C GLY A 474 1.53 35.10 -10.54
N THR A 475 2.54 34.97 -11.40
CA THR A 475 3.71 35.88 -11.49
C THR A 475 3.31 37.36 -11.54
N GLN A 476 2.21 37.72 -12.21
CA GLN A 476 1.79 39.13 -12.34
C GLN A 476 1.32 39.73 -11.00
N GLY A 477 0.46 39.03 -10.27
CA GLY A 477 -0.02 39.49 -8.96
C GLY A 477 1.11 39.59 -7.93
N ILE A 478 1.97 38.57 -7.90
CA ILE A 478 3.17 38.53 -7.05
C ILE A 478 4.15 39.65 -7.40
N THR A 479 4.46 39.86 -8.68
CA THR A 479 5.40 40.91 -9.10
C THR A 479 4.90 42.31 -8.68
N ALA A 480 3.60 42.59 -8.82
CA ALA A 480 3.01 43.84 -8.36
C ALA A 480 3.07 43.98 -6.83
N LEU A 481 2.73 42.93 -6.07
CA LEU A 481 2.83 42.89 -4.60
C LEU A 481 4.28 43.08 -4.09
N LEU A 482 5.26 42.51 -4.78
CA LEU A 482 6.69 42.64 -4.45
C LEU A 482 7.23 44.03 -4.76
N GLN A 483 6.87 44.62 -5.91
CA GLN A 483 7.20 46.02 -6.24
C GLN A 483 6.56 47.01 -5.25
N ALA A 484 5.36 46.68 -4.75
CA ALA A 484 4.67 47.39 -3.68
C ALA A 484 5.27 47.16 -2.28
N GLY A 485 6.27 46.28 -2.13
CA GLY A 485 6.99 46.06 -0.87
C GLY A 485 6.20 45.27 0.18
N VAL A 486 5.21 44.46 -0.21
CA VAL A 486 4.25 43.82 0.71
C VAL A 486 4.91 43.06 1.87
N ILE A 487 6.04 42.39 1.63
CA ILE A 487 6.77 41.59 2.64
C ILE A 487 7.19 42.47 3.83
N ASN A 488 7.69 43.69 3.58
CA ASN A 488 8.07 44.60 4.66
C ASN A 488 6.84 45.11 5.43
N VAL A 489 5.71 45.39 4.75
CA VAL A 489 4.45 45.80 5.40
C VAL A 489 3.86 44.69 6.29
N LEU A 490 3.97 43.42 5.85
CA LEU A 490 3.59 42.27 6.67
C LEU A 490 4.51 42.10 7.88
N PHE A 491 5.82 42.33 7.74
CA PHE A 491 6.73 42.35 8.89
C PHE A 491 6.46 43.49 9.87
N GLU A 492 6.13 44.71 9.40
CA GLU A 492 5.68 45.80 10.29
C GLU A 492 4.46 45.36 11.13
N LEU A 493 3.49 44.66 10.53
CA LEU A 493 2.32 44.10 11.21
C LEU A 493 2.66 42.96 12.19
N LEU A 494 3.66 42.12 11.88
CA LEU A 494 4.09 41.02 12.73
C LEU A 494 4.92 41.48 13.95
N PHE A 495 5.74 42.52 13.78
CA PHE A 495 6.58 43.10 14.84
C PHE A 495 5.89 44.18 15.68
N ALA A 496 4.78 44.77 15.21
CA ALA A 496 4.08 45.83 15.94
C ALA A 496 3.55 45.39 17.32
N ASP A 497 3.74 46.28 18.32
CA ASP A 497 3.26 46.10 19.68
C ASP A 497 1.74 45.94 19.76
N HIS A 498 1.29 45.14 20.72
CA HIS A 498 -0.13 44.88 21.03
C HIS A 498 -0.98 44.26 19.89
N VAL A 499 -0.38 43.86 18.76
CA VAL A 499 -1.07 43.11 17.70
C VAL A 499 -1.48 41.72 18.20
N SER A 500 -2.78 41.42 18.19
CA SER A 500 -3.30 40.13 18.64
C SER A 500 -2.71 38.96 17.83
N SER A 501 -2.51 37.81 18.49
CA SER A 501 -2.09 36.58 17.80
C SER A 501 -3.03 36.21 16.63
N SER A 502 -4.32 36.54 16.72
CA SER A 502 -5.27 36.31 15.62
C SER A 502 -4.96 37.12 14.36
N LEU A 503 -4.35 38.30 14.49
CA LEU A 503 -3.95 39.11 13.33
C LEU A 503 -2.54 38.72 12.84
N LYS A 504 -1.61 38.38 13.74
CA LYS A 504 -0.31 37.79 13.34
C LYS A 504 -0.50 36.52 12.50
N LEU A 505 -1.44 35.64 12.88
CA LEU A 505 -1.81 34.44 12.12
C LEU A 505 -2.49 34.73 10.75
N ASN A 506 -3.02 35.93 10.53
CA ASN A 506 -3.49 36.34 9.20
C ASN A 506 -2.35 36.96 8.38
N ALA A 507 -1.45 37.73 9.01
CA ALA A 507 -0.24 38.23 8.38
C ALA A 507 0.72 37.10 7.94
N PHE A 508 0.78 35.99 8.69
CA PHE A 508 1.47 34.78 8.24
C PHE A 508 0.78 34.09 7.07
N LYS A 509 -0.55 33.92 7.04
CA LYS A 509 -1.24 33.40 5.83
C LYS A 509 -1.09 34.31 4.59
N ALA A 510 -0.94 35.62 4.79
CA ALA A 510 -0.60 36.57 3.73
C ALA A 510 0.85 36.36 3.23
N LEU A 511 1.82 36.24 4.15
CA LEU A 511 3.23 36.00 3.83
C LEU A 511 3.44 34.64 3.16
N ASP A 512 2.76 33.61 3.66
CA ASP A 512 2.82 32.23 3.15
C ASP A 512 2.30 32.14 1.70
N SER A 513 1.23 32.85 1.36
CA SER A 513 0.76 32.97 -0.03
C SER A 513 1.78 33.68 -0.92
N VAL A 514 2.39 34.78 -0.45
CA VAL A 514 3.43 35.50 -1.23
C VAL A 514 4.64 34.61 -1.51
N ILE A 515 5.18 33.89 -0.52
CA ILE A 515 6.33 33.00 -0.74
C ILE A 515 5.96 31.70 -1.47
N SER A 516 4.68 31.31 -1.51
CA SER A 516 4.24 30.12 -2.24
C SER A 516 4.39 30.25 -3.76
N MET A 517 4.76 31.43 -4.25
CA MET A 517 5.22 31.69 -5.61
C MET A 517 6.72 31.96 -5.62
N THR A 518 7.42 31.48 -6.64
CA THR A 518 8.88 31.35 -6.67
C THR A 518 9.60 32.68 -6.57
N GLU A 519 9.08 33.72 -7.23
CA GLU A 519 9.59 35.09 -7.18
C GLU A 519 9.45 35.70 -5.77
N GLY A 520 8.41 35.28 -5.04
CA GLY A 520 8.16 35.67 -3.66
C GLY A 520 9.10 34.97 -2.68
N MET A 521 9.36 33.67 -2.85
CA MET A 521 10.37 32.94 -2.07
C MET A 521 11.77 33.51 -2.31
N GLU A 522 12.16 33.74 -3.57
CA GLU A 522 13.44 34.36 -3.90
C GLU A 522 13.59 35.74 -3.23
N MET A 523 12.58 36.62 -3.32
CA MET A 523 12.61 37.93 -2.67
C MET A 523 12.53 37.88 -1.14
N PHE A 524 12.08 36.76 -0.56
CA PHE A 524 12.09 36.53 0.89
C PHE A 524 13.46 36.03 1.40
N LEU A 525 14.13 35.16 0.63
CA LEU A 525 15.45 34.61 0.97
C LEU A 525 16.59 35.63 0.71
N ARG A 526 16.48 36.42 -0.37
CA ARG A 526 17.45 37.47 -0.71
C ARG A 526 17.66 38.46 0.45
N GLY A 527 18.93 38.71 0.78
CA GLY A 527 19.31 39.90 1.55
C GLY A 527 19.08 41.17 0.71
N GLY A 528 18.91 42.32 1.37
CA GLY A 528 18.77 43.59 0.65
C GLY A 528 20.05 43.99 -0.08
N VAL A 529 19.94 44.97 -0.99
CA VAL A 529 21.08 45.47 -1.79
C VAL A 529 22.13 46.16 -0.89
N ASP A 530 21.69 46.73 0.24
CA ASP A 530 22.57 47.19 1.30
C ASP A 530 22.95 46.02 2.25
N VAL A 531 24.25 45.90 2.55
CA VAL A 531 24.88 44.85 3.40
C VAL A 531 24.35 44.81 4.85
N HIS A 532 23.46 45.72 5.23
CA HIS A 532 22.81 45.79 6.55
C HIS A 532 21.31 45.49 6.52
N GLU A 533 20.68 45.29 5.36
CA GLU A 533 19.27 44.96 5.27
C GLU A 533 19.02 43.45 5.36
N LYS A 534 18.40 43.04 6.47
CA LYS A 534 18.09 41.63 6.78
C LYS A 534 17.09 41.04 5.78
N SER A 535 17.33 39.81 5.35
CA SER A 535 16.38 39.04 4.53
C SER A 535 15.08 38.74 5.30
N GLY A 536 14.04 38.32 4.58
CA GLY A 536 12.79 37.85 5.18
C GLY A 536 13.01 36.68 6.14
N TYR A 537 13.86 35.73 5.76
CA TYR A 537 14.28 34.60 6.61
C TYR A 537 14.89 35.07 7.95
N GLN A 538 15.81 36.03 7.91
CA GLN A 538 16.43 36.60 9.12
C GLN A 538 15.43 37.37 9.99
N LYS A 539 14.54 38.18 9.37
CA LYS A 539 13.44 38.87 10.06
C LYS A 539 12.48 37.88 10.74
N LEU A 540 12.23 36.73 10.11
CA LEU A 540 11.36 35.67 10.66
C LEU A 540 12.00 34.93 11.83
N LEU A 541 13.28 34.57 11.76
CA LEU A 541 14.00 33.98 12.90
C LEU A 541 14.01 34.93 14.11
N GLU A 542 14.26 36.23 13.89
CA GLU A 542 14.20 37.22 14.97
C GLU A 542 12.81 37.34 15.60
N LEU A 543 11.73 37.24 14.81
CA LEU A 543 10.36 37.24 15.31
C LEU A 543 10.04 36.00 16.16
N ILE A 544 10.54 34.83 15.77
CA ILE A 544 10.33 33.54 16.46
C ILE A 544 11.14 33.46 17.77
N LEU A 545 12.29 34.11 17.83
CA LEU A 545 13.14 34.17 19.04
C LEU A 545 12.67 35.20 20.09
N LEU A 546 11.62 35.97 19.80
CA LEU A 546 10.93 36.82 20.78
C LEU A 546 9.86 36.01 21.54
N ASP A 547 9.36 36.59 22.64
CA ASP A 547 8.21 36.04 23.36
C ASP A 547 6.95 36.10 22.47
N GLN A 548 6.54 34.94 21.94
CA GLN A 548 5.37 34.77 21.07
C GLN A 548 4.54 33.57 21.54
N THR A 549 3.23 33.59 21.27
CA THR A 549 2.36 32.45 21.56
C THR A 549 2.71 31.25 20.68
N VAL A 550 2.55 30.02 21.19
CA VAL A 550 2.92 28.77 20.48
C VAL A 550 2.41 28.74 19.03
N ARG A 551 1.15 29.14 18.79
CA ARG A 551 0.57 29.19 17.43
C ARG A 551 1.34 30.12 16.46
N VAL A 552 1.87 31.24 16.95
CA VAL A 552 2.68 32.20 16.16
C VAL A 552 4.06 31.59 15.86
N VAL A 553 4.66 30.88 16.82
CA VAL A 553 5.90 30.11 16.60
C VAL A 553 5.69 29.00 15.56
N THR A 554 4.63 28.19 15.67
CA THR A 554 4.32 27.13 14.70
C THR A 554 4.08 27.69 13.30
N ALA A 555 3.31 28.78 13.17
CA ALA A 555 3.07 29.43 11.88
C ALA A 555 4.35 29.96 11.22
N GLY A 556 5.25 30.56 12.00
CA GLY A 556 6.57 30.98 11.50
C GLY A 556 7.47 29.79 11.16
N SER A 557 7.41 28.71 11.93
CA SER A 557 8.19 27.48 11.68
C SER A 557 7.79 26.80 10.38
N ALA A 558 6.49 26.80 10.05
CA ALA A 558 5.98 26.27 8.78
C ALA A 558 6.55 27.00 7.55
N ILE A 559 6.71 28.32 7.65
CA ILE A 559 7.38 29.12 6.61
C ILE A 559 8.87 28.76 6.51
N LEU A 560 9.57 28.61 7.65
CA LEU A 560 10.98 28.18 7.64
C LEU A 560 11.18 26.80 7.00
N GLN A 561 10.26 25.86 7.20
CA GLN A 561 10.31 24.55 6.54
C GLN A 561 10.11 24.63 5.02
N LYS A 562 9.21 25.51 4.54
CA LYS A 562 9.10 25.81 3.10
C LYS A 562 10.36 26.47 2.54
N CYS A 563 11.03 27.33 3.30
CA CYS A 563 12.32 27.91 2.91
C CYS A 563 13.41 26.85 2.76
N HIS A 564 13.57 26.00 3.78
CA HIS A 564 14.56 24.91 3.81
C HIS A 564 14.39 23.95 2.62
N PHE A 565 13.15 23.51 2.33
CA PHE A 565 12.85 22.69 1.15
C PHE A 565 13.21 23.38 -0.18
N TYR A 566 12.95 24.68 -0.32
CA TYR A 566 13.35 25.45 -1.49
C TYR A 566 14.89 25.58 -1.60
N GLU A 567 15.58 25.79 -0.48
CA GLU A 567 17.05 25.88 -0.43
C GLU A 567 17.72 24.55 -0.82
N ILE A 568 17.17 23.40 -0.40
CA ILE A 568 17.64 22.06 -0.79
C ILE A 568 17.44 21.81 -2.29
N LEU A 569 16.25 22.13 -2.85
CA LEU A 569 16.02 22.03 -4.29
C LEU A 569 17.01 22.90 -5.09
N SER A 570 17.29 24.10 -4.60
CA SER A 570 18.34 24.97 -5.14
C SER A 570 19.74 24.34 -5.05
N ASP A 571 20.06 23.62 -3.98
CA ASP A 571 21.37 22.97 -3.81
C ASP A 571 21.55 21.68 -4.62
N ILE A 572 20.48 20.88 -4.82
CA ILE A 572 20.50 19.77 -5.79
C ILE A 572 20.68 20.32 -7.20
N LYS A 573 19.90 21.33 -7.61
CA LYS A 573 20.02 21.93 -8.96
C LYS A 573 21.45 22.39 -9.23
N LYS A 574 22.07 23.13 -8.29
CA LYS A 574 23.49 23.54 -8.39
C LYS A 574 24.45 22.36 -8.50
N ALA A 575 24.22 21.26 -7.79
CA ALA A 575 25.08 20.08 -7.84
C ALA A 575 24.95 19.35 -9.19
N VAL A 576 23.73 19.25 -9.72
CA VAL A 576 23.44 18.66 -11.03
C VAL A 576 23.97 19.53 -12.17
N ASP A 577 23.81 20.85 -12.10
CA ASP A 577 24.39 21.82 -13.05
C ASP A 577 25.92 21.68 -13.10
N GLN A 578 26.58 21.59 -11.94
CA GLN A 578 28.03 21.36 -11.84
C GLN A 578 28.45 20.00 -12.40
N LEU A 579 27.66 18.95 -12.19
CA LEU A 579 27.94 17.63 -12.75
C LEU A 579 27.76 17.62 -14.29
N ALA A 580 26.77 18.34 -14.81
CA ALA A 580 26.55 18.53 -16.24
C ALA A 580 27.73 19.25 -16.90
N GLU A 581 28.24 20.33 -16.30
CA GLU A 581 29.41 21.07 -16.80
C GLU A 581 30.71 20.24 -16.77
N ASN A 582 30.84 19.29 -15.84
CA ASN A 582 32.02 18.44 -15.70
C ASN A 582 31.97 17.13 -16.51
N THR A 583 30.83 16.79 -17.11
CA THR A 583 30.69 15.56 -17.92
C THR A 583 31.28 15.77 -19.32
N PRO A 584 32.27 14.97 -19.77
CA PRO A 584 32.92 15.18 -21.06
C PRO A 584 31.95 14.92 -22.22
N SER A 585 31.86 15.86 -23.16
CA SER A 585 31.05 15.67 -24.37
C SER A 585 31.67 14.62 -25.29
N LEU A 586 30.82 13.71 -25.78
CA LEU A 586 31.20 12.70 -26.77
C LEU A 586 31.83 13.37 -28.01
N PRO A 587 32.94 12.83 -28.55
CA PRO A 587 33.62 13.42 -29.70
C PRO A 587 32.75 13.28 -30.96
N ASN A 588 32.09 14.37 -31.36
CA ASN A 588 31.35 14.44 -32.62
C ASN A 588 32.26 14.07 -33.80
N HIS A 589 31.99 12.93 -34.44
CA HIS A 589 32.61 12.55 -35.71
C HIS A 589 32.15 13.50 -36.83
N THR A 590 32.89 14.61 -37.01
CA THR A 590 32.62 15.58 -38.08
C THR A 590 33.90 16.30 -38.52
N GLU A 591 34.95 15.53 -38.82
CA GLU A 591 36.09 16.08 -39.58
C GLU A 591 35.70 16.28 -41.05
N PRO A 592 35.93 17.48 -41.64
CA PRO A 592 35.68 17.73 -43.05
C PRO A 592 36.83 17.21 -43.92
N GLU A 593 36.50 16.71 -45.11
CA GLU A 593 37.45 16.17 -46.10
C GLU A 593 38.58 17.17 -46.44
N GLN A 594 39.84 16.70 -46.43
CA GLN A 594 40.96 17.35 -47.12
C GLN A 594 41.83 16.33 -47.85
N ASP A 595 42.03 16.54 -49.15
CA ASP A 595 42.78 15.65 -50.03
C ASP A 595 44.27 15.51 -49.68
N GLN A 596 44.79 14.28 -49.73
CA GLN A 596 46.14 14.07 -50.27
C GLN A 596 46.37 12.67 -50.87
N GLU A 597 47.28 12.60 -51.84
CA GLU A 597 47.25 11.62 -52.93
C GLU A 597 48.02 10.29 -52.69
N MET A 598 47.49 9.21 -53.28
CA MET A 598 48.23 8.18 -54.05
C MET A 598 49.32 7.32 -53.39
N SER A 599 48.99 6.05 -53.07
CA SER A 599 49.54 4.81 -53.72
C SER A 599 49.28 3.54 -52.87
N GLY A 600 49.09 2.33 -53.41
CA GLY A 600 48.85 1.93 -54.81
C GLY A 600 48.96 0.41 -55.03
N LEU A 601 47.92 -0.22 -55.61
CA LEU A 601 47.73 -1.67 -55.86
C LEU A 601 47.56 -2.52 -54.56
N GLU A 602 46.88 -3.67 -54.55
CA GLU A 602 46.28 -4.47 -55.64
C GLU A 602 44.90 -5.05 -55.25
N ARG A 603 44.18 -5.71 -56.17
CA ARG A 603 42.78 -6.17 -55.97
C ARG A 603 42.65 -7.65 -55.59
N THR A 604 41.84 -7.94 -54.57
CA THR A 604 40.87 -9.05 -54.60
C THR A 604 39.64 -8.72 -53.76
N ASN A 605 38.51 -9.37 -54.02
CA ASN A 605 37.20 -9.04 -53.47
C ASN A 605 36.76 -9.99 -52.33
N GLN A 606 35.95 -9.44 -51.43
CA GLN A 606 34.83 -10.10 -50.71
C GLN A 606 35.15 -11.34 -49.85
N GLU A 607 35.08 -11.16 -48.54
CA GLU A 607 33.91 -11.61 -47.76
C GLU A 607 33.60 -10.55 -46.69
N TYR A 608 32.36 -10.51 -46.18
CA TYR A 608 31.94 -9.59 -45.11
C TYR A 608 31.82 -10.41 -43.82
N GLU A 609 32.70 -10.18 -42.86
CA GLU A 609 32.39 -10.43 -41.45
C GLU A 609 31.77 -9.14 -40.89
N ASN A 610 30.68 -9.27 -40.13
CA ASN A 610 30.18 -8.15 -39.33
C ASN A 610 31.07 -8.04 -38.10
N ASP A 611 31.70 -6.88 -37.89
CA ASP A 611 32.32 -6.59 -36.59
C ASP A 611 31.24 -6.63 -35.52
N VAL A 612 31.48 -7.41 -34.47
CA VAL A 612 30.65 -7.47 -33.27
C VAL A 612 30.85 -6.16 -32.51
N GLU A 613 29.76 -5.55 -32.03
CA GLU A 613 29.85 -4.40 -31.13
C GLU A 613 30.66 -4.80 -29.89
N ALA A 614 31.85 -4.21 -29.75
CA ALA A 614 32.66 -4.40 -28.56
C ALA A 614 31.93 -3.76 -27.37
N PRO A 615 31.68 -4.49 -26.26
CA PRO A 615 31.01 -3.92 -25.11
C PRO A 615 31.83 -2.73 -24.59
N MET A 616 31.14 -1.63 -24.26
CA MET A 616 31.78 -0.45 -23.70
C MET A 616 32.42 -0.81 -22.35
N ASP A 617 33.71 -0.52 -22.23
CA ASP A 617 34.52 -0.83 -21.06
C ASP A 617 34.12 0.10 -19.89
N MET A 618 33.11 -0.33 -19.12
CA MET A 618 32.46 0.48 -18.06
C MET A 618 33.45 0.93 -16.98
N ASP A 619 34.41 0.08 -16.61
CA ASP A 619 35.47 0.43 -15.66
C ASP A 619 36.23 1.68 -16.16
N HIS A 620 36.48 1.77 -17.46
CA HIS A 620 37.21 2.87 -18.08
C HIS A 620 36.41 4.20 -18.15
N LEU A 621 35.08 4.14 -18.04
CA LEU A 621 34.20 5.31 -17.87
C LEU A 621 34.09 5.73 -16.40
N LEU A 622 33.99 4.76 -15.48
CA LEU A 622 33.97 5.01 -14.03
C LEU A 622 35.30 5.61 -13.53
N GLU A 623 36.45 5.19 -14.09
CA GLU A 623 37.74 5.85 -13.82
C GLU A 623 37.86 7.26 -14.42
N SER A 624 37.02 7.64 -15.39
CA SER A 624 37.13 8.92 -16.12
C SER A 624 36.41 10.10 -15.46
N SER A 625 35.58 9.83 -14.45
CA SER A 625 34.56 10.77 -13.95
C SER A 625 34.93 11.32 -12.56
N ASN A 626 35.17 12.64 -12.48
CA ASN A 626 35.82 13.31 -11.35
C ASN A 626 34.95 13.52 -10.09
N ILE A 627 33.91 12.70 -9.87
CA ILE A 627 33.00 12.83 -8.71
C ILE A 627 33.66 12.21 -7.47
N SER A 628 33.68 12.91 -6.34
CA SER A 628 34.16 12.34 -5.08
C SER A 628 33.06 11.62 -4.29
N GLU A 629 33.46 10.61 -3.51
CA GLU A 629 32.58 9.84 -2.62
C GLU A 629 31.74 10.75 -1.70
N GLY A 630 32.35 11.79 -1.12
CA GLY A 630 31.65 12.77 -0.28
C GLY A 630 30.68 13.71 -1.01
N GLU A 631 30.82 13.88 -2.33
CA GLU A 631 29.81 14.57 -3.15
C GLU A 631 28.62 13.65 -3.43
N MET A 632 28.87 12.34 -3.57
CA MET A 632 27.82 11.32 -3.68
C MET A 632 27.03 11.17 -2.37
N GLU A 633 27.71 11.07 -1.22
CA GLU A 633 27.08 11.08 0.11
C GLU A 633 26.22 12.34 0.31
N LYS A 634 26.74 13.53 -0.08
CA LYS A 634 25.98 14.77 -0.04
C LYS A 634 24.72 14.69 -0.90
N LEU A 635 24.83 14.20 -2.14
CA LEU A 635 23.69 14.08 -3.05
C LEU A 635 22.60 13.15 -2.48
N VAL A 636 22.97 12.00 -1.92
CA VAL A 636 22.04 11.09 -1.24
C VAL A 636 21.32 11.82 -0.09
N SER A 637 22.06 12.48 0.80
CA SER A 637 21.47 13.18 1.95
C SER A 637 20.50 14.31 1.55
N LEU A 638 20.72 14.99 0.41
CA LEU A 638 19.81 16.01 -0.10
C LEU A 638 18.51 15.40 -0.67
N LEU A 639 18.59 14.22 -1.28
CA LEU A 639 17.42 13.49 -1.81
C LEU A 639 16.58 12.88 -0.67
N GLU A 640 17.23 12.26 0.32
CA GLU A 640 16.59 11.74 1.53
C GLU A 640 15.86 12.84 2.32
N GLU A 641 16.49 14.01 2.47
CA GLU A 641 15.87 15.16 3.13
C GLU A 641 14.69 15.74 2.31
N ILE A 642 14.74 15.75 0.97
CA ILE A 642 13.56 16.08 0.13
C ILE A 642 12.41 15.12 0.40
N PHE A 643 12.68 13.81 0.41
CA PHE A 643 11.68 12.79 0.69
C PHE A 643 11.03 13.01 2.07
N HIS A 644 11.84 13.16 3.12
CA HIS A 644 11.39 13.40 4.49
C HIS A 644 10.57 14.70 4.64
N LEU A 645 11.01 15.78 4.00
CA LEU A 645 10.29 17.05 4.01
C LEU A 645 8.96 16.97 3.26
N MET A 646 8.88 16.20 2.17
CA MET A 646 7.62 15.97 1.44
C MET A 646 6.65 15.10 2.23
N GLU A 647 7.12 14.03 2.89
CA GLU A 647 6.29 13.18 3.76
C GLU A 647 5.72 13.96 4.94
N THR A 648 6.55 14.76 5.62
CA THR A 648 6.13 15.54 6.79
C THR A 648 5.37 16.82 6.46
N ALA A 649 5.42 17.32 5.21
CA ALA A 649 4.85 18.61 4.80
C ALA A 649 3.39 18.89 5.26
N PRO A 650 2.43 17.93 5.24
CA PRO A 650 1.07 18.16 5.72
C PRO A 650 0.95 18.42 7.24
N HIS A 651 2.07 18.33 7.96
CA HIS A 651 2.22 18.49 9.41
C HIS A 651 3.22 19.60 9.76
N THR A 652 4.30 19.73 8.98
CA THR A 652 5.41 20.67 9.25
C THR A 652 5.31 21.98 8.49
N MET A 653 4.75 22.01 7.27
CA MET A 653 4.77 23.17 6.36
C MET A 653 3.46 23.98 6.30
N ILE A 654 2.48 23.69 7.16
CA ILE A 654 1.17 24.34 7.16
C ILE A 654 0.86 25.00 8.50
N GLN A 655 0.31 26.21 8.44
CA GLN A 655 -0.20 26.90 9.62
C GLN A 655 -1.44 26.15 10.18
N PRO A 656 -1.42 25.69 11.45
CA PRO A 656 -2.56 24.97 12.03
C PRO A 656 -3.87 25.79 12.01
N PRO A 657 -5.03 25.14 11.83
CA PRO A 657 -6.33 25.83 11.79
C PRO A 657 -6.58 26.69 13.04
N VAL A 658 -7.24 27.84 12.89
CA VAL A 658 -7.44 28.81 13.99
C VAL A 658 -8.21 28.22 15.19
N LYS A 659 -9.01 27.17 14.96
CA LYS A 659 -9.75 26.40 15.98
C LYS A 659 -8.93 25.26 16.62
N SER A 660 -7.77 24.89 16.08
CA SER A 660 -6.95 23.78 16.60
C SER A 660 -6.25 24.13 17.92
N PHE A 661 -6.21 23.19 18.87
CA PHE A 661 -5.48 23.36 20.12
C PHE A 661 -4.04 22.84 19.98
N PRO A 662 -3.03 23.49 20.60
CA PRO A 662 -1.64 23.03 20.60
C PRO A 662 -1.45 21.89 21.63
N THR A 663 -2.12 20.76 21.39
CA THR A 663 -2.11 19.56 22.22
C THR A 663 -1.46 18.39 21.49
N MET A 664 -0.97 17.38 22.21
CA MET A 664 -0.41 16.16 21.60
C MET A 664 -1.48 15.23 20.99
N ALA A 665 -2.76 15.46 21.29
CA ALA A 665 -3.88 14.68 20.79
C ALA A 665 -5.10 15.56 20.49
N ARG A 666 -6.01 15.04 19.66
CA ARG A 666 -7.32 15.63 19.32
C ARG A 666 -8.44 14.60 19.50
N ILE A 667 -9.61 15.05 19.97
CA ILE A 667 -10.86 14.24 20.06
C ILE A 667 -11.82 14.68 18.97
N THR A 668 -12.05 15.99 18.85
CA THR A 668 -12.82 16.63 17.80
C THR A 668 -12.06 17.82 17.23
N GLY A 669 -12.20 18.05 15.93
CA GLY A 669 -11.58 19.16 15.20
C GLY A 669 -11.82 18.97 13.70
N PRO A 670 -11.95 20.06 12.92
CA PRO A 670 -12.20 19.94 11.48
C PRO A 670 -11.02 19.23 10.79
N PRO A 671 -11.28 18.38 9.78
CA PRO A 671 -10.23 17.75 8.99
C PRO A 671 -9.54 18.72 8.02
N GLU A 672 -10.06 19.95 7.87
CA GLU A 672 -9.49 21.06 7.12
C GLU A 672 -8.04 21.35 7.53
N ARG A 673 -7.10 20.79 6.77
CA ARG A 673 -5.75 21.32 6.60
C ARG A 673 -5.68 21.99 5.23
N ASP A 674 -4.95 23.09 5.13
CA ASP A 674 -4.49 23.55 3.81
C ASP A 674 -3.59 22.47 3.19
N ASP A 675 -3.46 22.42 1.85
CA ASP A 675 -2.65 21.41 1.13
C ASP A 675 -1.27 22.01 0.78
N PRO A 676 -0.13 21.38 1.14
CA PRO A 676 1.18 21.96 0.86
C PRO A 676 1.63 21.67 -0.57
N TYR A 677 1.17 20.57 -1.17
CA TYR A 677 1.78 20.00 -2.37
C TYR A 677 1.69 20.89 -3.61
N PRO A 678 0.60 21.67 -3.88
CA PRO A 678 0.58 22.63 -4.99
C PRO A 678 1.68 23.69 -4.93
N VAL A 679 2.22 23.96 -3.74
CA VAL A 679 3.38 24.85 -3.55
C VAL A 679 4.68 24.08 -3.81
N LEU A 680 4.81 22.87 -3.26
CA LEU A 680 5.99 22.03 -3.46
C LEU A 680 6.17 21.64 -4.93
N PHE A 681 5.11 21.30 -5.66
CA PHE A 681 5.13 21.06 -7.11
C PHE A 681 5.62 22.28 -7.90
N ARG A 682 5.30 23.51 -7.46
CA ARG A 682 5.79 24.75 -8.10
C ARG A 682 7.27 24.97 -7.85
N TYR A 683 7.77 24.63 -6.66
CA TYR A 683 9.20 24.64 -6.39
C TYR A 683 9.94 23.54 -7.16
N LEU A 684 9.38 22.32 -7.25
CA LEU A 684 9.95 21.20 -8.03
C LEU A 684 10.03 21.55 -9.54
N HIS A 685 8.95 22.08 -10.11
CA HIS A 685 8.88 22.55 -11.51
C HIS A 685 9.92 23.64 -11.80
N SER A 686 9.96 24.72 -11.00
CA SER A 686 10.93 25.82 -11.20
C SER A 686 12.40 25.42 -11.00
N HIS A 687 12.66 24.34 -10.27
CA HIS A 687 13.99 23.76 -10.16
C HIS A 687 14.34 22.75 -11.26
N HIS A 688 13.43 22.43 -12.19
CA HIS A 688 13.61 21.38 -13.19
C HIS A 688 13.93 20.03 -12.53
N PHE A 689 13.20 19.68 -11.46
CA PHE A 689 13.54 18.55 -10.60
C PHE A 689 13.49 17.20 -11.32
N LEU A 690 12.52 16.99 -12.21
CA LEU A 690 12.37 15.73 -12.95
C LEU A 690 13.50 15.58 -13.98
N GLU A 691 13.89 16.68 -14.63
CA GLU A 691 15.02 16.77 -15.53
C GLU A 691 16.35 16.53 -14.77
N CYS A 692 16.48 17.08 -13.55
CA CYS A 692 17.64 16.88 -12.69
C CYS A 692 17.84 15.42 -12.30
N ILE A 693 16.80 14.73 -11.80
CA ILE A 693 16.90 13.30 -11.46
C ILE A 693 17.06 12.41 -12.70
N THR A 694 16.49 12.80 -13.84
CA THR A 694 16.71 12.11 -15.12
C THR A 694 18.18 12.19 -15.53
N LEU A 695 18.81 13.35 -15.41
CA LEU A 695 20.24 13.51 -15.69
C LEU A 695 21.12 12.74 -14.70
N LEU A 696 20.77 12.72 -13.41
CA LEU A 696 21.48 11.91 -12.41
C LEU A 696 21.43 10.41 -12.73
N LEU A 697 20.29 9.89 -13.17
CA LEU A 697 20.16 8.50 -13.61
C LEU A 697 20.86 8.23 -14.96
N SER A 698 20.95 9.24 -15.84
CA SER A 698 21.59 9.12 -17.15
C SER A 698 23.13 9.17 -17.11
N ILE A 699 23.72 9.56 -15.97
CA ILE A 699 25.17 9.63 -15.77
C ILE A 699 25.63 8.35 -15.04
N PRO A 700 26.53 7.51 -15.62
CA PRO A 700 26.81 6.17 -15.11
C PRO A 700 27.17 6.07 -13.62
N VAL A 701 27.99 7.01 -13.11
CA VAL A 701 28.44 6.99 -11.70
C VAL A 701 27.30 7.25 -10.71
N THR A 702 26.40 8.18 -11.03
CA THR A 702 25.26 8.54 -10.16
C THR A 702 24.08 7.60 -10.34
N GLY A 703 23.83 7.12 -11.57
CA GLY A 703 22.77 6.16 -11.86
C GLY A 703 23.04 4.77 -11.27
N ALA A 704 24.28 4.29 -11.35
CA ALA A 704 24.69 3.02 -10.74
C ALA A 704 24.95 3.10 -9.22
N HIS A 705 24.87 4.29 -8.60
CA HIS A 705 25.08 4.42 -7.16
C HIS A 705 23.80 4.06 -6.38
N PRO A 706 23.78 2.97 -5.58
CA PRO A 706 22.55 2.41 -5.03
C PRO A 706 21.80 3.39 -4.10
N GLY A 707 22.53 4.21 -3.33
CA GLY A 707 21.92 5.22 -2.47
C GLY A 707 21.23 6.35 -3.24
N VAL A 708 21.75 6.75 -4.41
CA VAL A 708 21.11 7.80 -5.24
C VAL A 708 19.91 7.21 -5.96
N LEU A 709 20.07 6.02 -6.55
CA LEU A 709 19.02 5.30 -7.25
C LEU A 709 17.82 4.99 -6.33
N GLN A 710 18.07 4.52 -5.10
CA GLN A 710 17.00 4.26 -4.13
C GLN A 710 16.34 5.54 -3.62
N ALA A 711 17.10 6.59 -3.26
CA ALA A 711 16.52 7.85 -2.80
C ALA A 711 15.66 8.53 -3.89
N ILE A 712 16.09 8.49 -5.16
CA ILE A 712 15.26 8.93 -6.29
C ILE A 712 13.99 8.07 -6.40
N ARG A 713 14.11 6.73 -6.37
CA ARG A 713 12.95 5.82 -6.46
C ARG A 713 11.94 6.07 -5.34
N ASP A 714 12.35 6.38 -4.11
CA ASP A 714 11.42 6.61 -3.01
C ASP A 714 10.66 7.94 -3.14
N ILE A 715 11.30 9.01 -3.61
CA ILE A 715 10.62 10.26 -4.00
C ILE A 715 9.59 9.98 -5.11
N LEU A 716 9.96 9.18 -6.12
CA LEU A 716 9.06 8.84 -7.24
C LEU A 716 7.89 7.95 -6.80
N ARG A 717 8.14 6.94 -5.96
CA ARG A 717 7.12 6.07 -5.35
C ARG A 717 6.12 6.90 -4.57
N PHE A 718 6.60 7.82 -3.71
CA PHE A 718 5.78 8.74 -2.91
C PHE A 718 4.89 9.62 -3.79
N LEU A 719 5.46 10.29 -4.79
CA LEU A 719 4.70 11.12 -5.72
C LEU A 719 3.60 10.32 -6.44
N ALA A 720 3.94 9.15 -6.95
CA ALA A 720 3.03 8.29 -7.71
C ALA A 720 1.91 7.65 -6.85
N GLN A 721 1.97 7.70 -5.52
CA GLN A 721 0.82 7.31 -4.67
C GLN A 721 -0.36 8.29 -4.75
N SER A 722 -0.20 9.46 -5.37
CA SER A 722 -1.21 10.53 -5.35
C SER A 722 -1.62 11.01 -6.75
N GLN A 723 -2.89 11.40 -6.90
CA GLN A 723 -3.39 12.02 -8.14
C GLN A 723 -2.53 13.21 -8.55
N LYS A 724 -2.15 14.06 -7.59
CA LYS A 724 -1.41 15.30 -7.86
C LYS A 724 0.04 15.05 -8.28
N GLY A 725 0.68 14.01 -7.74
CA GLY A 725 2.01 13.58 -8.19
C GLY A 725 1.99 12.92 -9.57
N LEU A 726 0.98 12.10 -9.88
CA LEU A 726 0.78 11.57 -11.24
C LEU A 726 0.48 12.69 -12.25
N LEU A 727 -0.34 13.68 -11.89
CA LEU A 727 -0.57 14.87 -12.70
C LEU A 727 0.68 15.75 -12.84
N PHE A 728 1.62 15.73 -11.89
CA PHE A 728 2.90 16.41 -12.01
C PHE A 728 3.78 15.73 -13.07
N PHE A 729 3.92 14.39 -13.02
CA PHE A 729 4.64 13.63 -14.04
C PHE A 729 4.11 13.86 -15.46
N ILE A 730 2.79 13.83 -15.68
CA ILE A 730 2.21 14.04 -17.03
C ILE A 730 2.21 15.53 -17.43
N SER A 731 2.25 16.47 -16.48
CA SER A 731 2.50 17.89 -16.81
C SER A 731 3.88 18.09 -17.42
N GLU A 732 4.87 17.29 -17.01
CA GLU A 732 6.24 17.27 -17.52
C GLU A 732 6.50 16.00 -18.37
N TYR A 733 5.58 15.65 -19.27
CA TYR A 733 5.59 14.37 -20.00
C TYR A 733 6.93 14.09 -20.72
N GLU A 734 7.63 15.11 -21.23
CA GLU A 734 8.93 14.97 -21.91
C GLU A 734 10.02 14.49 -20.94
N ALA A 735 10.11 15.11 -19.75
CA ALA A 735 11.01 14.69 -18.69
C ALA A 735 10.64 13.30 -18.16
N THR A 736 9.35 13.04 -17.95
CA THR A 736 8.85 11.75 -17.45
C THR A 736 9.10 10.59 -18.43
N ASN A 737 8.92 10.81 -19.74
CA ASN A 737 9.24 9.80 -20.77
C ASN A 737 10.73 9.43 -20.76
N LEU A 738 11.63 10.39 -20.53
CA LEU A 738 13.07 10.15 -20.40
C LEU A 738 13.42 9.50 -19.05
N LEU A 739 12.78 9.93 -17.96
CA LEU A 739 12.95 9.39 -16.60
C LEU A 739 12.60 7.90 -16.54
N ILE A 740 11.46 7.50 -17.10
CA ILE A 740 11.03 6.09 -17.16
C ILE A 740 12.05 5.27 -17.95
N ARG A 741 12.55 5.79 -19.09
CA ARG A 741 13.59 5.12 -19.88
C ARG A 741 14.91 4.97 -19.11
N ALA A 742 15.34 5.99 -18.37
CA ALA A 742 16.54 5.92 -17.54
C ALA A 742 16.38 4.89 -16.40
N LEU A 743 15.20 4.80 -15.77
CA LEU A 743 14.91 3.76 -14.78
C LEU A 743 14.95 2.34 -15.39
N CYS A 744 14.45 2.17 -16.62
CA CYS A 744 14.49 0.92 -17.39
C CYS A 744 15.85 0.60 -18.03
N GLN A 745 16.89 1.41 -17.84
CA GLN A 745 18.26 1.08 -18.27
C GLN A 745 19.05 0.31 -17.20
N PHE A 746 18.53 0.22 -15.97
CA PHE A 746 19.12 -0.57 -14.88
C PHE A 746 18.46 -1.94 -14.67
N SER A 747 17.37 -2.23 -15.39
CA SER A 747 16.74 -3.55 -15.46
C SER A 747 17.46 -4.42 -16.49
N ASP A 748 18.29 -5.34 -16.01
CA ASP A 748 19.18 -6.18 -16.83
C ASP A 748 18.48 -7.47 -17.32
N PRO A 749 18.17 -7.61 -18.63
CA PRO A 749 17.38 -8.73 -19.14
C PRO A 749 18.12 -10.08 -19.13
N ASP A 750 19.45 -10.09 -19.05
CA ASP A 750 20.25 -11.33 -19.06
C ASP A 750 20.17 -12.10 -17.71
N GLN A 751 19.45 -11.59 -16.71
CA GLN A 751 19.36 -12.18 -15.37
C GLN A 751 18.26 -13.27 -15.20
N GLU A 752 17.45 -13.57 -16.22
CA GLU A 752 16.33 -14.54 -16.12
C GLU A 752 16.75 -16.02 -15.91
N GLU A 753 17.93 -16.45 -16.37
CA GLU A 753 18.46 -17.81 -16.08
C GLU A 753 19.26 -17.89 -14.75
N GLY A 754 19.42 -16.76 -14.05
CA GLY A 754 20.09 -16.69 -12.75
C GLY A 754 19.17 -17.00 -11.56
N LEU A 755 19.76 -17.33 -10.41
CA LEU A 755 19.05 -17.19 -9.13
C LEU A 755 18.84 -15.70 -8.88
N GLN A 756 17.66 -15.19 -9.26
CA GLN A 756 17.25 -13.79 -9.15
C GLN A 756 17.84 -13.14 -7.89
N SER A 757 18.53 -12.02 -8.06
CA SER A 757 19.05 -11.23 -6.95
C SER A 757 17.91 -10.51 -6.21
N ASP A 758 18.22 -9.71 -5.18
CA ASP A 758 17.20 -8.91 -4.47
C ASP A 758 16.54 -7.83 -5.36
N GLY A 759 17.09 -7.59 -6.56
CA GLY A 759 16.65 -6.56 -7.50
C GLY A 759 15.27 -6.77 -8.15
N ALA A 760 14.60 -7.92 -7.98
CA ALA A 760 13.32 -8.20 -8.66
C ALA A 760 12.17 -7.20 -8.34
N ASN A 761 12.28 -6.45 -7.22
CA ASN A 761 11.37 -5.36 -6.86
C ASN A 761 11.64 -4.03 -7.61
N GLU A 762 12.78 -3.91 -8.29
CA GLU A 762 13.27 -2.66 -8.86
C GLU A 762 12.67 -2.39 -10.24
N ASP A 763 12.80 -3.37 -11.14
CA ASP A 763 12.33 -3.32 -12.53
C ASP A 763 10.80 -3.13 -12.60
N ALA A 764 10.10 -3.79 -11.68
CA ALA A 764 8.65 -3.71 -11.54
C ALA A 764 8.15 -2.28 -11.27
N PHE A 765 8.92 -1.43 -10.57
CA PHE A 765 8.49 -0.07 -10.26
C PHE A 765 8.52 0.85 -11.50
N ALA A 766 9.53 0.73 -12.36
CA ALA A 766 9.61 1.55 -13.57
C ALA A 766 8.44 1.27 -14.52
N LEU A 767 8.12 -0.02 -14.70
CA LEU A 767 6.97 -0.48 -15.47
C LEU A 767 5.63 -0.07 -14.82
N TRP A 768 5.52 -0.14 -13.50
CA TRP A 768 4.33 0.31 -12.76
C TRP A 768 4.07 1.81 -12.93
N LEU A 769 5.13 2.65 -12.86
CA LEU A 769 5.04 4.09 -13.05
C LEU A 769 4.60 4.45 -14.48
N LEU A 770 5.12 3.73 -15.48
CA LEU A 770 4.68 3.84 -16.89
C LEU A 770 3.20 3.49 -17.04
N HIS A 771 2.76 2.35 -16.50
CA HIS A 771 1.35 1.97 -16.56
C HIS A 771 0.43 2.91 -15.78
N SER A 772 0.86 3.46 -14.64
CA SER A 772 0.06 4.43 -13.87
C SER A 772 -0.10 5.76 -14.62
N THR A 773 0.97 6.27 -15.24
CA THR A 773 0.90 7.49 -16.03
C THR A 773 0.11 7.30 -17.34
N GLN A 774 0.29 6.18 -18.05
CA GLN A 774 -0.54 5.81 -19.20
C GLN A 774 -2.03 5.62 -18.83
N THR A 775 -2.34 5.06 -17.65
CA THR A 775 -3.71 4.92 -17.16
C THR A 775 -4.35 6.30 -16.94
N LEU A 776 -3.64 7.22 -16.28
CA LEU A 776 -4.15 8.57 -16.04
C LEU A 776 -4.28 9.40 -17.33
N GLN A 777 -3.40 9.19 -18.31
CA GLN A 777 -3.54 9.72 -19.68
C GLN A 777 -4.88 9.26 -20.29
N CYS A 778 -5.18 7.96 -20.26
CA CYS A 778 -6.45 7.43 -20.77
C CYS A 778 -7.68 7.91 -19.99
N ILE A 779 -7.59 8.10 -18.67
CA ILE A 779 -8.68 8.70 -17.90
C ILE A 779 -8.90 10.18 -18.29
N SER A 780 -7.83 10.92 -18.59
CA SER A 780 -7.93 12.27 -19.18
C SER A 780 -8.55 12.25 -20.58
N GLU A 781 -8.30 11.23 -21.39
CA GLU A 781 -8.91 11.02 -22.71
C GLU A 781 -10.41 10.73 -22.57
N LEU A 782 -10.81 9.82 -21.67
CA LEU A 782 -12.22 9.51 -21.37
C LEU A 782 -13.00 10.75 -20.89
N PHE A 783 -12.47 11.52 -19.94
CA PHE A 783 -13.15 12.74 -19.48
C PHE A 783 -13.23 13.83 -20.56
N CYS A 784 -12.22 13.94 -21.44
CA CYS A 784 -12.25 14.86 -22.57
C CYS A 784 -13.33 14.46 -23.60
N HIS A 785 -13.50 13.16 -23.85
CA HIS A 785 -14.57 12.61 -24.70
C HIS A 785 -15.96 13.04 -24.17
N PHE A 786 -16.25 12.84 -22.88
CA PHE A 786 -17.53 13.27 -22.28
C PHE A 786 -17.79 14.78 -22.28
N GLN A 787 -16.76 15.62 -22.36
CA GLN A 787 -16.92 17.07 -22.53
C GLN A 787 -17.23 17.50 -23.97
N ARG A 788 -16.87 16.66 -24.96
CA ARG A 788 -16.99 16.99 -26.39
C ARG A 788 -18.23 16.38 -27.02
N CYS A 789 -18.57 15.13 -26.68
CA CYS A 789 -19.74 14.46 -27.23
C CYS A 789 -21.03 15.17 -26.84
N THR A 790 -21.83 15.50 -27.86
CA THR A 790 -23.24 15.83 -27.66
C THR A 790 -24.07 14.55 -27.73
N ALA A 791 -25.27 14.53 -27.13
CA ALA A 791 -26.11 13.33 -26.99
C ALA A 791 -26.82 12.91 -28.31
N SER A 792 -26.07 12.83 -29.41
CA SER A 792 -26.55 12.58 -30.76
C SER A 792 -25.52 11.90 -31.68
N GLU A 793 -24.36 11.49 -31.17
CA GLU A 793 -23.26 10.87 -31.95
C GLU A 793 -23.21 9.34 -31.74
N GLU A 794 -22.49 8.65 -32.64
CA GLU A 794 -22.57 7.19 -32.78
C GLU A 794 -22.01 6.43 -31.56
N THR A 795 -22.64 5.31 -31.23
CA THR A 795 -22.20 4.41 -30.16
C THR A 795 -20.89 3.69 -30.55
N ASP A 796 -20.05 3.36 -29.56
CA ASP A 796 -18.76 2.69 -29.74
C ASP A 796 -17.77 3.40 -30.71
N HIS A 797 -17.56 4.71 -30.50
CA HIS A 797 -16.61 5.52 -31.30
C HIS A 797 -15.18 4.97 -31.24
N SER A 798 -14.43 5.06 -32.36
CA SER A 798 -13.11 4.41 -32.51
C SER A 798 -12.09 4.83 -31.45
N ASP A 799 -12.02 6.13 -31.12
CA ASP A 799 -11.07 6.67 -30.14
C ASP A 799 -11.44 6.23 -28.70
N LEU A 800 -12.74 6.13 -28.41
CA LEU A 800 -13.24 5.62 -27.13
C LEU A 800 -12.90 4.14 -26.96
N LEU A 801 -13.16 3.32 -27.99
CA LEU A 801 -12.78 1.91 -27.99
C LEU A 801 -11.27 1.72 -27.87
N GLY A 802 -10.45 2.51 -28.59
CA GLY A 802 -9.00 2.47 -28.47
C GLY A 802 -8.51 2.81 -27.06
N THR A 803 -9.11 3.83 -26.43
CA THR A 803 -8.80 4.24 -25.04
C THR A 803 -9.12 3.12 -24.04
N LEU A 804 -10.31 2.52 -24.14
CA LEU A 804 -10.75 1.42 -23.26
C LEU A 804 -10.00 0.12 -23.51
N HIS A 805 -9.67 -0.18 -24.78
CA HIS A 805 -8.88 -1.34 -25.15
C HIS A 805 -7.44 -1.24 -24.63
N ASN A 806 -6.81 -0.06 -24.74
CA ASN A 806 -5.48 0.17 -24.17
C ASN A 806 -5.48 0.03 -22.64
N LEU A 807 -6.50 0.57 -21.95
CA LEU A 807 -6.70 0.34 -20.51
C LEU A 807 -6.84 -1.16 -20.18
N TYR A 808 -7.54 -1.93 -21.02
CA TYR A 808 -7.69 -3.38 -20.84
C TYR A 808 -6.38 -4.15 -21.11
N LEU A 809 -5.60 -3.81 -22.14
CA LEU A 809 -4.32 -4.46 -22.45
C LEU A 809 -3.31 -4.32 -21.30
N ILE A 810 -3.25 -3.15 -20.64
CA ILE A 810 -2.42 -2.93 -19.44
C ILE A 810 -2.77 -3.96 -18.34
N THR A 811 -4.01 -4.43 -18.26
CA THR A 811 -4.46 -5.38 -17.22
C THR A 811 -4.06 -6.84 -17.45
N PHE A 812 -3.32 -7.16 -18.52
CA PHE A 812 -2.84 -8.52 -18.74
C PHE A 812 -1.66 -8.88 -17.81
N ASN A 813 -0.80 -7.92 -17.46
CA ASN A 813 0.30 -8.11 -16.51
C ASN A 813 -0.16 -7.76 -15.07
N PRO A 814 0.20 -8.54 -14.02
CA PRO A 814 -0.04 -8.18 -12.62
C PRO A 814 0.39 -6.74 -12.23
N VAL A 815 1.53 -6.27 -12.75
CA VAL A 815 2.05 -4.91 -12.51
C VAL A 815 1.09 -3.86 -13.08
N GLY A 816 0.62 -4.05 -14.31
CA GLY A 816 -0.37 -3.18 -14.95
C GLY A 816 -1.75 -3.25 -14.29
N ARG A 817 -2.19 -4.42 -13.79
CA ARG A 817 -3.41 -4.54 -12.96
C ARG A 817 -3.33 -3.71 -11.70
N SER A 818 -2.20 -3.75 -10.99
CA SER A 818 -1.95 -2.91 -9.82
C SER A 818 -2.01 -1.42 -10.16
N ALA A 819 -1.32 -1.00 -11.23
CA ALA A 819 -1.33 0.39 -11.70
C ALA A 819 -2.72 0.89 -12.09
N VAL A 820 -3.50 0.09 -12.83
CA VAL A 820 -4.87 0.42 -13.25
C VAL A 820 -5.81 0.53 -12.04
N ALA A 821 -5.76 -0.44 -11.12
CA ALA A 821 -6.58 -0.44 -9.91
C ALA A 821 -6.27 0.73 -8.96
N HIS A 822 -4.98 1.04 -8.79
CA HIS A 822 -4.51 2.22 -8.06
C HIS A 822 -5.08 3.50 -8.67
N VAL A 823 -4.76 3.77 -9.93
CA VAL A 823 -5.08 5.07 -10.56
C VAL A 823 -6.58 5.30 -10.70
N PHE A 824 -7.39 4.29 -11.01
CA PHE A 824 -8.85 4.46 -11.01
C PHE A 824 -9.44 4.77 -9.63
N SER A 825 -8.77 4.37 -8.55
CA SER A 825 -9.21 4.66 -7.18
C SER A 825 -8.90 6.07 -6.71
N LEU A 826 -7.97 6.78 -7.37
CA LEU A 826 -7.56 8.13 -6.97
C LEU A 826 -8.61 9.20 -7.27
N GLU A 827 -8.85 10.07 -6.28
CA GLU A 827 -9.82 11.17 -6.27
C GLU A 827 -11.20 10.82 -6.84
N LYS A 828 -11.42 11.06 -8.15
CA LYS A 828 -12.70 10.85 -8.86
C LYS A 828 -12.52 10.06 -10.16
N ASN A 829 -11.39 9.39 -10.35
CA ASN A 829 -11.01 8.80 -11.63
C ASN A 829 -12.01 7.72 -12.11
N LEU A 830 -12.53 6.90 -11.19
CA LEU A 830 -13.58 5.90 -11.47
C LEU A 830 -14.88 6.49 -12.03
N GLN A 831 -15.15 7.79 -11.79
CA GLN A 831 -16.34 8.46 -12.31
C GLN A 831 -16.38 8.45 -13.86
N SER A 832 -15.24 8.34 -14.54
CA SER A 832 -15.21 8.22 -16.01
C SER A 832 -15.91 6.94 -16.48
N LEU A 833 -15.62 5.79 -15.88
CA LEU A 833 -16.26 4.51 -16.19
C LEU A 833 -17.73 4.48 -15.72
N ILE A 834 -18.03 5.04 -14.54
CA ILE A 834 -19.41 5.12 -14.03
C ILE A 834 -20.29 5.97 -14.95
N THR A 835 -19.78 7.11 -15.43
CA THR A 835 -20.49 7.96 -16.41
C THR A 835 -20.66 7.26 -17.76
N LEU A 836 -19.70 6.44 -18.20
CA LEU A 836 -19.84 5.60 -19.39
C LEU A 836 -20.97 4.57 -19.23
N MET A 837 -20.98 3.85 -18.10
CA MET A 837 -21.99 2.85 -17.81
C MET A 837 -23.39 3.46 -17.66
N GLU A 838 -23.49 4.60 -16.95
CA GLU A 838 -24.73 5.37 -16.83
C GLU A 838 -25.23 5.98 -18.15
N TYR A 839 -24.37 6.14 -19.16
CA TYR A 839 -24.78 6.58 -20.50
C TYR A 839 -25.47 5.41 -21.22
N TYR A 840 -24.75 4.30 -21.43
CA TYR A 840 -25.28 3.15 -22.17
C TYR A 840 -26.43 2.43 -21.44
N SER A 841 -26.49 2.47 -20.11
CA SER A 841 -27.64 1.91 -19.36
C SER A 841 -28.95 2.65 -19.60
N LYS A 842 -28.90 3.92 -20.05
CA LYS A 842 -30.09 4.71 -20.40
C LYS A 842 -30.56 4.42 -21.82
N GLU A 843 -29.63 4.17 -22.75
CA GLU A 843 -29.95 3.70 -24.10
C GLU A 843 -30.59 2.31 -24.09
N ALA A 844 -30.15 1.41 -23.20
CA ALA A 844 -30.70 0.05 -23.06
C ALA A 844 -32.18 -0.02 -22.62
N LEU A 845 -32.75 1.08 -22.11
CA LEU A 845 -34.18 1.19 -21.80
C LEU A 845 -35.05 1.47 -23.05
N GLY A 846 -34.42 1.77 -24.20
CA GLY A 846 -35.05 1.84 -25.52
C GLY A 846 -34.74 0.59 -26.35
N ASP A 847 -35.79 -0.13 -26.75
CA ASP A 847 -35.75 -1.41 -27.48
C ASP A 847 -34.91 -2.54 -26.83
N SER A 848 -35.61 -3.62 -26.46
CA SER A 848 -35.07 -4.85 -25.85
C SER A 848 -34.26 -5.75 -26.81
N LYS A 849 -33.61 -5.13 -27.81
CA LYS A 849 -32.69 -5.73 -28.78
C LYS A 849 -31.47 -4.86 -29.09
N SER A 850 -31.21 -3.82 -28.30
CA SER A 850 -29.93 -3.12 -28.31
C SER A 850 -28.79 -4.12 -28.11
N LYS A 851 -27.82 -4.14 -29.04
CA LYS A 851 -26.55 -4.85 -28.81
C LYS A 851 -25.87 -4.16 -27.63
N LYS A 852 -25.45 -4.91 -26.61
CA LYS A 852 -24.62 -4.34 -25.54
C LYS A 852 -23.36 -3.74 -26.17
N SER A 853 -23.10 -2.47 -25.91
CA SER A 853 -21.95 -1.73 -26.46
C SER A 853 -20.64 -2.39 -26.03
N VAL A 854 -19.64 -2.37 -26.93
CA VAL A 854 -18.30 -2.89 -26.64
C VAL A 854 -17.63 -2.02 -25.57
N ALA A 855 -17.80 -0.69 -25.63
CA ALA A 855 -17.35 0.22 -24.58
C ALA A 855 -17.99 -0.08 -23.21
N TYR A 856 -19.28 -0.42 -23.19
CA TYR A 856 -19.99 -0.83 -21.96
C TYR A 856 -19.42 -2.12 -21.36
N ASN A 857 -19.07 -3.13 -22.17
CA ASN A 857 -18.45 -4.35 -21.66
C ASN A 857 -17.05 -4.08 -21.07
N TYR A 858 -16.22 -3.29 -21.76
CA TYR A 858 -14.91 -2.87 -21.22
C TYR A 858 -15.05 -2.15 -19.88
N ALA A 859 -16.00 -1.22 -19.72
CA ALA A 859 -16.21 -0.55 -18.45
C ALA A 859 -16.70 -1.51 -17.34
N CYS A 860 -17.58 -2.46 -17.65
CA CYS A 860 -18.00 -3.48 -16.67
C CYS A 860 -16.80 -4.31 -16.17
N ILE A 861 -15.91 -4.75 -17.08
CA ILE A 861 -14.71 -5.53 -16.76
C ILE A 861 -13.71 -4.70 -15.95
N LEU A 862 -13.43 -3.46 -16.37
CA LEU A 862 -12.49 -2.57 -15.68
C LEU A 862 -12.98 -2.18 -14.28
N VAL A 863 -14.26 -1.87 -14.10
CA VAL A 863 -14.84 -1.56 -12.77
C VAL A 863 -14.76 -2.77 -11.83
N LEU A 864 -15.08 -3.97 -12.32
CA LEU A 864 -14.97 -5.21 -11.55
C LEU A 864 -13.52 -5.45 -11.10
N LEU A 865 -12.55 -5.35 -12.02
CA LEU A 865 -11.13 -5.51 -11.73
C LEU A 865 -10.64 -4.48 -10.68
N VAL A 866 -11.06 -3.21 -10.79
CA VAL A 866 -10.70 -2.14 -9.85
C VAL A 866 -11.24 -2.46 -8.45
N VAL A 867 -12.48 -2.92 -8.31
CA VAL A 867 -13.06 -3.29 -7.00
C VAL A 867 -12.41 -4.55 -6.41
N GLN A 868 -12.16 -5.57 -7.23
CA GLN A 868 -11.42 -6.77 -6.81
C GLN A 868 -10.01 -6.42 -6.30
N SER A 869 -9.27 -5.59 -7.05
CA SER A 869 -7.82 -5.41 -6.88
C SER A 869 -7.42 -4.22 -5.99
N SER A 870 -8.26 -3.20 -5.85
CA SER A 870 -7.87 -1.96 -5.14
C SER A 870 -7.86 -2.13 -3.62
N SER A 871 -6.81 -1.60 -3.00
CA SER A 871 -6.71 -1.42 -1.55
C SER A 871 -7.26 -0.09 -1.04
N ASP A 872 -7.56 0.88 -1.92
CA ASP A 872 -8.12 2.17 -1.48
C ASP A 872 -9.64 2.12 -1.34
N VAL A 873 -10.09 2.37 -0.12
CA VAL A 873 -11.48 2.32 0.31
C VAL A 873 -12.20 3.67 0.10
N GLN A 874 -11.47 4.78 -0.08
CA GLN A 874 -12.08 6.10 -0.33
C GLN A 874 -12.84 6.14 -1.66
N MET A 875 -12.40 5.35 -2.64
CA MET A 875 -13.14 5.10 -3.89
C MET A 875 -14.49 4.42 -3.62
N LEU A 876 -14.52 3.41 -2.74
CA LEU A 876 -15.74 2.69 -2.39
C LEU A 876 -16.70 3.55 -1.55
N GLU A 877 -16.19 4.41 -0.67
CA GLU A 877 -17.00 5.40 0.06
C GLU A 877 -17.70 6.37 -0.93
N GLN A 878 -16.98 6.88 -1.92
CA GLN A 878 -17.52 7.82 -2.91
C GLN A 878 -18.45 7.17 -3.95
N HIS A 879 -18.17 5.93 -4.37
CA HIS A 879 -18.78 5.34 -5.57
C HIS A 879 -19.61 4.06 -5.35
N SER A 880 -19.66 3.47 -4.16
CA SER A 880 -20.47 2.26 -3.91
C SER A 880 -21.97 2.44 -4.23
N ALA A 881 -22.55 3.59 -3.89
CA ALA A 881 -23.97 3.87 -4.15
C ALA A 881 -24.35 3.89 -5.66
N PRO A 882 -23.68 4.66 -6.55
CA PRO A 882 -23.95 4.59 -7.98
C PRO A 882 -23.58 3.22 -8.60
N LEU A 883 -22.56 2.52 -8.11
CA LEU A 883 -22.22 1.17 -8.57
C LEU A 883 -23.31 0.14 -8.23
N LEU A 884 -23.84 0.16 -6.99
CA LEU A 884 -24.97 -0.69 -6.57
C LEU A 884 -26.26 -0.39 -7.37
N LYS A 885 -26.45 0.87 -7.81
CA LYS A 885 -27.54 1.26 -8.72
C LYS A 885 -27.34 0.69 -10.13
N LEU A 886 -26.11 0.71 -10.66
CA LEU A 886 -25.78 0.12 -11.96
C LEU A 886 -25.92 -1.41 -11.96
N CYS A 887 -25.51 -2.09 -10.88
CA CYS A 887 -25.69 -3.55 -10.74
C CYS A 887 -27.17 -3.98 -10.84
N LYS A 888 -28.09 -3.16 -10.29
CA LYS A 888 -29.55 -3.37 -10.36
C LYS A 888 -30.18 -2.97 -11.70
N ALA A 889 -29.45 -2.28 -12.57
CA ALA A 889 -29.98 -1.83 -13.86
C ALA A 889 -29.80 -2.88 -14.98
N ASP A 890 -28.82 -3.79 -14.83
CA ASP A 890 -28.50 -4.86 -15.79
C ASP A 890 -28.12 -6.14 -15.04
N GLU A 891 -29.07 -6.66 -14.26
CA GLU A 891 -28.92 -7.90 -13.47
C GLU A 891 -28.65 -9.15 -14.33
N ASN A 892 -28.77 -9.05 -15.66
CA ASN A 892 -28.44 -10.11 -16.62
C ASN A 892 -26.95 -10.11 -17.05
N ASN A 893 -26.13 -9.20 -16.54
CA ASN A 893 -24.70 -9.13 -16.83
C ASN A 893 -23.88 -9.85 -15.75
N THR A 894 -23.18 -10.92 -16.12
CA THR A 894 -22.40 -11.75 -15.18
C THR A 894 -21.33 -10.97 -14.43
N LYS A 895 -20.64 -10.03 -15.09
CA LYS A 895 -19.62 -9.18 -14.45
C LYS A 895 -20.26 -8.22 -13.42
N LEU A 896 -21.50 -7.77 -13.65
CA LEU A 896 -22.25 -6.93 -12.69
C LEU A 896 -22.92 -7.75 -11.57
N GLN A 897 -23.33 -8.99 -11.82
CA GLN A 897 -23.74 -9.93 -10.78
C GLN A 897 -22.59 -10.17 -9.79
N GLU A 898 -21.37 -10.40 -10.28
CA GLU A 898 -20.18 -10.56 -9.43
C GLU A 898 -19.88 -9.27 -8.65
N LEU A 899 -19.84 -8.11 -9.32
CA LEU A 899 -19.65 -6.81 -8.69
C LEU A 899 -20.68 -6.53 -7.57
N SER A 900 -21.94 -6.94 -7.77
CA SER A 900 -23.01 -6.82 -6.77
C SER A 900 -22.72 -7.61 -5.47
N LYS A 901 -22.01 -8.74 -5.58
CA LYS A 901 -21.54 -9.51 -4.41
C LYS A 901 -20.33 -8.86 -3.74
N TRP A 902 -19.33 -8.39 -4.50
CA TRP A 902 -18.18 -7.67 -3.96
C TRP A 902 -18.59 -6.39 -3.20
N LEU A 903 -19.64 -5.70 -3.66
CA LEU A 903 -20.21 -4.50 -3.04
C LEU A 903 -21.26 -4.79 -1.95
N GLU A 904 -21.58 -6.06 -1.67
CA GLU A 904 -22.65 -6.42 -0.73
C GLU A 904 -22.50 -5.85 0.69
N PRO A 905 -21.32 -5.87 1.34
CA PRO A 905 -21.17 -5.32 2.70
C PRO A 905 -21.44 -3.81 2.77
N LEU A 906 -21.51 -3.13 1.62
CA LEU A 906 -21.70 -1.69 1.49
C LEU A 906 -23.18 -1.31 1.33
N LYS A 907 -24.10 -2.29 1.19
CA LYS A 907 -25.55 -2.06 1.06
C LYS A 907 -26.06 -1.29 2.29
N ASN A 908 -26.42 -0.02 2.08
CA ASN A 908 -26.87 0.94 3.12
C ASN A 908 -25.82 1.30 4.20
N LEU A 909 -24.53 1.04 3.94
CA LEU A 909 -23.45 1.32 4.89
C LEU A 909 -23.05 2.82 4.89
N ARG A 910 -22.46 3.30 5.99
CA ARG A 910 -21.69 4.55 6.06
C ARG A 910 -20.31 4.25 6.64
N PHE A 911 -19.28 4.99 6.23
CA PHE A 911 -17.89 4.73 6.59
C PHE A 911 -17.51 5.41 7.92
N GLU A 912 -18.38 5.23 8.92
CA GLU A 912 -18.28 5.80 10.27
C GLU A 912 -18.01 4.70 11.30
N ILE A 913 -17.48 5.04 12.48
CA ILE A 913 -17.25 4.10 13.61
C ILE A 913 -18.51 3.26 13.94
N ASN A 914 -19.69 3.85 13.73
CA ASN A 914 -21.01 3.22 13.92
C ASN A 914 -21.25 1.97 13.06
N CYS A 915 -20.51 1.75 11.95
CA CYS A 915 -20.73 0.61 11.05
C CYS A 915 -19.93 -0.65 11.43
N ILE A 916 -18.96 -0.52 12.35
CA ILE A 916 -18.09 -1.63 12.78
C ILE A 916 -18.89 -2.88 13.23
N PRO A 917 -19.97 -2.78 14.03
CA PRO A 917 -20.76 -3.96 14.42
C PRO A 917 -21.35 -4.70 13.21
N ASN A 918 -21.89 -3.96 12.23
CA ASN A 918 -22.55 -4.52 11.05
C ASN A 918 -21.55 -5.28 10.16
N LEU A 919 -20.34 -4.74 10.00
CA LEU A 919 -19.28 -5.38 9.23
C LEU A 919 -18.72 -6.62 9.92
N ILE A 920 -18.55 -6.59 11.25
CA ILE A 920 -18.15 -7.77 12.03
C ILE A 920 -19.22 -8.87 11.94
N GLU A 921 -20.50 -8.52 12.03
CA GLU A 921 -21.59 -9.48 11.90
C GLU A 921 -21.69 -10.07 10.49
N TYR A 922 -21.53 -9.25 9.43
CA TYR A 922 -21.44 -9.75 8.05
C TYR A 922 -20.29 -10.74 7.87
N ILE A 923 -19.12 -10.48 8.48
CA ILE A 923 -17.98 -11.41 8.45
C ILE A 923 -18.33 -12.71 9.19
N LYS A 924 -18.93 -12.65 10.39
CA LYS A 924 -19.36 -13.85 11.14
C LYS A 924 -20.34 -14.72 10.36
N GLN A 925 -21.24 -14.11 9.58
CA GLN A 925 -22.24 -14.83 8.78
C GLN A 925 -21.65 -15.48 7.52
N ASN A 926 -20.67 -14.84 6.87
CA ASN A 926 -20.16 -15.28 5.56
C ASN A 926 -18.81 -16.03 5.63
N ILE A 927 -18.13 -16.07 6.78
CA ILE A 927 -16.80 -16.67 6.95
C ILE A 927 -16.72 -18.13 6.50
N ASP A 928 -17.79 -18.91 6.61
CA ASP A 928 -17.75 -20.31 6.19
C ASP A 928 -17.72 -20.49 4.66
N SER A 929 -18.18 -19.47 3.92
CA SER A 929 -18.08 -19.31 2.46
C SER A 929 -16.75 -18.70 1.99
N LEU A 930 -15.71 -18.68 2.82
CA LEU A 930 -14.38 -18.19 2.45
C LEU A 930 -13.86 -18.86 1.16
N MET A 931 -13.40 -18.05 0.20
CA MET A 931 -12.97 -18.46 -1.15
C MET A 931 -14.05 -19.18 -2.01
N THR A 932 -15.34 -19.03 -1.70
CA THR A 932 -16.44 -19.39 -2.61
C THR A 932 -17.00 -18.15 -3.32
N PRO A 933 -17.73 -18.31 -4.43
CA PRO A 933 -18.40 -17.20 -5.11
C PRO A 933 -19.44 -16.43 -4.28
N ASP A 934 -19.78 -16.88 -3.08
CA ASP A 934 -20.71 -16.19 -2.16
C ASP A 934 -19.96 -15.46 -1.02
N GLY A 935 -18.74 -15.88 -0.68
CA GLY A 935 -17.89 -15.19 0.31
C GLY A 935 -17.12 -13.98 -0.24
N VAL A 936 -17.28 -13.60 -1.51
CA VAL A 936 -16.49 -12.53 -2.17
C VAL A 936 -16.71 -11.12 -1.58
N GLY A 937 -17.72 -10.91 -0.72
CA GLY A 937 -17.87 -9.69 0.07
C GLY A 937 -16.92 -9.58 1.27
N LEU A 938 -16.34 -10.69 1.75
CA LEU A 938 -15.48 -10.71 2.95
C LEU A 938 -14.22 -9.81 2.85
N PRO A 939 -13.47 -9.76 1.72
CA PRO A 939 -12.33 -8.86 1.59
C PRO A 939 -12.76 -7.40 1.64
N THR A 940 -13.88 -7.04 1.00
CA THR A 940 -14.45 -5.69 1.06
C THR A 940 -14.77 -5.30 2.50
N ALA A 941 -15.46 -6.16 3.27
CA ALA A 941 -15.78 -5.90 4.67
C ALA A 941 -14.52 -5.67 5.54
N LEU A 942 -13.47 -6.49 5.35
CA LEU A 942 -12.19 -6.35 6.04
C LEU A 942 -11.43 -5.07 5.63
N ARG A 943 -11.43 -4.70 4.35
CA ARG A 943 -10.84 -3.45 3.86
C ARG A 943 -11.53 -2.23 4.50
N VAL A 944 -12.87 -2.21 4.59
CA VAL A 944 -13.61 -1.12 5.25
C VAL A 944 -13.32 -1.05 6.74
N LEU A 945 -13.26 -2.20 7.45
CA LEU A 945 -12.86 -2.22 8.86
C LEU A 945 -11.45 -1.63 9.06
N CYS A 946 -10.50 -1.93 8.17
CA CYS A 946 -9.18 -1.29 8.21
C CYS A 946 -9.27 0.23 8.04
N HIS A 947 -10.02 0.71 7.04
CA HIS A 947 -10.16 2.15 6.78
C HIS A 947 -10.80 2.92 7.96
N VAL A 948 -11.80 2.33 8.62
CA VAL A 948 -12.56 2.99 9.70
C VAL A 948 -11.87 2.87 11.07
N ALA A 949 -11.07 1.82 11.31
CA ALA A 949 -10.49 1.54 12.64
C ALA A 949 -8.96 1.61 12.74
N CYS A 950 -8.20 1.41 11.66
CA CYS A 950 -6.74 1.41 11.72
C CYS A 950 -6.19 2.85 11.51
N PRO A 951 -5.33 3.36 12.41
CA PRO A 951 -4.69 4.66 12.22
C PRO A 951 -3.71 4.64 11.03
N PRO A 952 -3.53 5.77 10.32
CA PRO A 952 -2.43 5.91 9.37
C PRO A 952 -1.07 5.84 10.11
N PRO A 953 0.04 5.62 9.38
CA PRO A 953 1.40 5.71 9.93
C PRO A 953 1.62 7.01 10.71
N MET A 954 2.43 6.93 11.79
CA MET A 954 2.71 8.08 12.64
C MET A 954 3.81 8.94 12.04
N VAL A 955 3.42 10.05 11.41
CA VAL A 955 4.34 11.06 10.83
C VAL A 955 4.78 12.05 11.91
N GLU A 956 6.01 12.56 11.83
CA GLU A 956 6.48 13.57 12.79
C GLU A 956 5.59 14.84 12.77
N GLY A 957 5.36 15.44 13.95
CA GLY A 957 4.42 16.55 14.12
C GLY A 957 2.94 16.16 14.10
N GLN A 958 2.57 14.88 13.92
CA GLN A 958 1.18 14.42 13.99
C GLN A 958 0.62 14.44 15.41
N GLN A 959 -0.48 15.16 15.61
CA GLN A 959 -1.33 15.01 16.80
C GLN A 959 -2.03 13.65 16.77
N LYS A 960 -2.02 12.89 17.88
CA LYS A 960 -2.76 11.63 17.97
C LYS A 960 -4.26 11.88 17.82
N ASP A 961 -4.89 11.26 16.84
CA ASP A 961 -6.34 11.33 16.66
C ASP A 961 -7.03 10.24 17.48
N LEU A 962 -7.83 10.64 18.46
CA LEU A 962 -8.49 9.72 19.39
C LEU A 962 -9.74 9.06 18.79
N LYS A 963 -10.14 9.40 17.55
CA LYS A 963 -11.17 8.64 16.81
C LYS A 963 -10.78 7.17 16.63
N TRP A 964 -9.49 6.89 16.42
CA TRP A 964 -8.97 5.53 16.25
C TRP A 964 -9.04 4.72 17.55
N ASN A 965 -8.81 5.37 18.71
CA ASN A 965 -9.03 4.74 20.01
C ASN A 965 -10.50 4.34 20.22
N LEU A 966 -11.44 5.20 19.83
CA LEU A 966 -12.88 4.90 19.89
C LEU A 966 -13.26 3.74 18.94
N ALA A 967 -12.69 3.68 17.74
CA ALA A 967 -12.90 2.59 16.79
C ALA A 967 -12.34 1.24 17.30
N VAL A 968 -11.18 1.24 17.96
CA VAL A 968 -10.61 0.04 18.60
C VAL A 968 -11.48 -0.44 19.77
N ILE A 969 -12.02 0.46 20.59
CA ILE A 969 -12.99 0.12 21.64
C ILE A 969 -14.25 -0.51 21.02
N GLN A 970 -14.74 0.05 19.91
CA GLN A 970 -15.89 -0.49 19.18
C GLN A 970 -15.62 -1.91 18.64
N LEU A 971 -14.43 -2.15 18.06
CA LEU A 971 -14.00 -3.49 17.62
C LEU A 971 -13.99 -4.51 18.78
N PHE A 972 -13.46 -4.14 19.96
CA PHE A 972 -13.51 -5.02 21.14
C PHE A 972 -14.95 -5.30 21.59
N SER A 973 -15.82 -4.28 21.61
CA SER A 973 -17.23 -4.44 22.02
C SER A 973 -18.08 -5.27 21.05
N SER A 974 -17.64 -5.43 19.79
CA SER A 974 -18.34 -6.20 18.75
C SER A 974 -17.80 -7.62 18.56
N GLU A 975 -16.89 -8.09 19.44
CA GLU A 975 -16.18 -9.38 19.35
C GLU A 975 -15.21 -9.48 18.15
N GLY A 976 -14.65 -8.34 17.71
CA GLY A 976 -13.73 -8.28 16.57
C GLY A 976 -12.51 -9.19 16.73
N MET A 977 -11.95 -9.29 17.95
CA MET A 977 -10.81 -10.16 18.23
C MET A 977 -11.10 -11.65 17.94
N ASP A 978 -12.26 -12.19 18.37
CA ASP A 978 -12.64 -13.58 18.07
C ASP A 978 -12.89 -13.77 16.56
N THR A 979 -13.54 -12.80 15.95
CA THR A 979 -13.86 -12.78 14.52
C THR A 979 -12.58 -12.85 13.68
N PHE A 980 -11.57 -12.03 13.99
CA PHE A 980 -10.28 -11.99 13.28
C PHE A 980 -9.43 -13.24 13.54
N ILE A 981 -9.43 -13.78 14.76
CA ILE A 981 -8.85 -15.11 15.05
C ILE A 981 -9.47 -16.17 14.14
N ARG A 982 -10.81 -16.18 14.01
CA ARG A 982 -11.54 -17.14 13.18
C ARG A 982 -11.22 -16.97 11.69
N VAL A 983 -11.08 -15.73 11.20
CA VAL A 983 -10.66 -15.47 9.81
C VAL A 983 -9.28 -16.05 9.53
N LEU A 984 -8.29 -15.84 10.41
CA LEU A 984 -6.97 -16.45 10.24
C LEU A 984 -7.01 -17.99 10.32
N GLN A 985 -7.82 -18.55 11.22
CA GLN A 985 -7.99 -20.01 11.33
C GLN A 985 -8.65 -20.63 10.09
N LYS A 986 -9.66 -19.97 9.51
CA LYS A 986 -10.32 -20.40 8.27
C LYS A 986 -9.36 -20.27 7.08
N LEU A 987 -8.61 -19.16 6.95
CA LEU A 987 -7.54 -19.01 5.96
C LEU A 987 -6.53 -20.16 6.06
N ASN A 988 -6.00 -20.43 7.26
CA ASN A 988 -5.06 -21.54 7.48
C ASN A 988 -5.65 -22.91 7.08
N SER A 989 -6.96 -23.12 7.30
CA SER A 989 -7.65 -24.36 6.90
C SER A 989 -7.84 -24.51 5.38
N VAL A 990 -7.87 -23.41 4.62
CA VAL A 990 -7.92 -23.43 3.14
C VAL A 990 -6.51 -23.59 2.55
N LEU A 991 -5.50 -22.97 3.16
CA LEU A 991 -4.13 -22.91 2.63
C LEU A 991 -3.29 -24.17 2.91
N ILE A 992 -3.63 -24.96 3.95
CA ILE A 992 -2.88 -26.17 4.34
C ILE A 992 -2.79 -27.24 3.24
N GLN A 993 -3.85 -27.41 2.43
CA GLN A 993 -3.86 -28.43 1.37
C GLN A 993 -3.03 -28.02 0.14
N PRO A 994 -3.22 -26.81 -0.46
CA PRO A 994 -2.31 -26.29 -1.49
C PRO A 994 -0.84 -26.30 -1.06
N TRP A 995 -0.56 -25.84 0.16
CA TRP A 995 0.79 -25.78 0.72
C TRP A 995 1.44 -27.17 0.79
N ARG A 996 0.75 -28.17 1.38
CA ARG A 996 1.27 -29.56 1.44
C ARG A 996 1.49 -30.18 0.06
N LEU A 997 0.60 -29.88 -0.90
CA LEU A 997 0.73 -30.36 -2.28
C LEU A 997 1.80 -29.60 -3.08
N HIS A 998 2.40 -28.54 -2.51
CA HIS A 998 3.35 -27.64 -3.18
C HIS A 998 2.76 -27.02 -4.46
N VAL A 999 1.45 -26.74 -4.44
CA VAL A 999 0.71 -26.15 -5.57
C VAL A 999 0.57 -24.63 -5.35
N ASN A 1000 0.67 -23.85 -6.42
CA ASN A 1000 0.43 -22.41 -6.41
C ASN A 1000 -0.95 -22.07 -5.81
N MET A 1001 -1.09 -20.85 -5.27
CA MET A 1001 -2.29 -20.36 -4.55
C MET A 1001 -3.50 -20.05 -5.47
N GLY A 1002 -3.79 -20.95 -6.41
CA GLY A 1002 -4.94 -20.88 -7.32
C GLY A 1002 -4.74 -19.88 -8.46
N THR A 1003 -5.84 -19.24 -8.84
CA THR A 1003 -5.90 -18.16 -9.83
C THR A 1003 -5.19 -16.90 -9.33
N THR A 1004 -4.94 -15.90 -10.21
CA THR A 1004 -4.40 -14.63 -9.70
C THR A 1004 -5.37 -14.00 -8.70
N LEU A 1005 -6.68 -14.06 -8.98
CA LEU A 1005 -7.72 -13.49 -8.11
C LEU A 1005 -7.77 -14.21 -6.75
N HIS A 1006 -7.59 -15.53 -6.70
CA HIS A 1006 -7.51 -16.28 -5.45
C HIS A 1006 -6.27 -15.90 -4.61
N ARG A 1007 -5.08 -15.76 -5.23
CA ARG A 1007 -3.87 -15.28 -4.54
C ARG A 1007 -4.05 -13.86 -4.01
N VAL A 1008 -4.50 -12.91 -4.83
CA VAL A 1008 -4.75 -11.51 -4.43
C VAL A 1008 -5.79 -11.41 -3.32
N THR A 1009 -6.86 -12.21 -3.38
CA THR A 1009 -7.90 -12.28 -2.34
C THR A 1009 -7.32 -12.80 -1.03
N THR A 1010 -6.54 -13.88 -1.07
CA THR A 1010 -5.85 -14.46 0.10
C THR A 1010 -4.94 -13.43 0.77
N ILE A 1011 -4.07 -12.77 0.01
CA ILE A 1011 -3.14 -11.75 0.48
C ILE A 1011 -3.91 -10.56 1.08
N SER A 1012 -4.95 -10.08 0.39
CA SER A 1012 -5.80 -8.97 0.85
C SER A 1012 -6.47 -9.27 2.19
N MET A 1013 -7.05 -10.47 2.36
CA MET A 1013 -7.71 -10.87 3.60
C MET A 1013 -6.72 -11.09 4.75
N ALA A 1014 -5.57 -11.72 4.47
CA ALA A 1014 -4.50 -11.88 5.45
C ALA A 1014 -3.99 -10.51 5.93
N ARG A 1015 -3.54 -9.63 5.02
CA ARG A 1015 -3.00 -8.30 5.37
C ARG A 1015 -4.01 -7.42 6.10
N CYS A 1016 -5.29 -7.42 5.71
CA CYS A 1016 -6.32 -6.68 6.45
C CYS A 1016 -6.52 -7.22 7.87
N THR A 1017 -6.66 -8.53 8.03
CA THR A 1017 -6.89 -9.17 9.33
C THR A 1017 -5.69 -9.01 10.27
N LEU A 1018 -4.47 -9.11 9.73
CA LEU A 1018 -3.23 -8.82 10.45
C LEU A 1018 -3.18 -7.35 10.89
N THR A 1019 -3.47 -6.40 10.01
CA THR A 1019 -3.49 -4.96 10.34
C THR A 1019 -4.49 -4.62 11.46
N LEU A 1020 -5.67 -5.25 11.44
CA LEU A 1020 -6.69 -5.10 12.47
C LEU A 1020 -6.24 -5.70 13.82
N LEU A 1021 -5.69 -6.92 13.83
CA LEU A 1021 -5.12 -7.55 15.02
C LEU A 1021 -3.96 -6.72 15.59
N LYS A 1022 -3.03 -6.25 14.74
CA LYS A 1022 -1.90 -5.36 15.08
C LYS A 1022 -2.39 -4.11 15.79
N THR A 1023 -3.43 -3.47 15.25
CA THR A 1023 -4.03 -2.25 15.81
C THR A 1023 -4.67 -2.52 17.18
N MET A 1024 -5.49 -3.58 17.30
CA MET A 1024 -6.17 -3.93 18.56
C MET A 1024 -5.18 -4.35 19.66
N LEU A 1025 -4.17 -5.16 19.34
CA LEU A 1025 -3.18 -5.64 20.30
C LEU A 1025 -2.21 -4.54 20.72
N THR A 1026 -1.80 -3.65 19.80
CA THR A 1026 -0.96 -2.49 20.13
C THR A 1026 -1.65 -1.64 21.20
N GLU A 1027 -2.86 -1.15 20.96
CA GLU A 1027 -3.52 -0.26 21.94
C GLU A 1027 -3.98 -0.98 23.22
N LEU A 1028 -4.14 -2.32 23.21
CA LEU A 1028 -4.43 -3.12 24.41
C LEU A 1028 -3.20 -3.32 25.30
N LEU A 1029 -2.03 -3.61 24.71
CA LEU A 1029 -0.80 -3.93 25.44
C LEU A 1029 0.06 -2.69 25.75
N ARG A 1030 -0.20 -1.57 25.07
CA ARG A 1030 0.51 -0.28 25.24
C ARG A 1030 0.55 0.17 26.70
N GLY A 1031 1.74 0.10 27.30
CA GLY A 1031 2.01 0.54 28.67
C GLY A 1031 2.01 -0.57 29.73
N GLY A 1032 1.87 -1.85 29.35
CA GLY A 1032 2.08 -2.98 30.24
C GLY A 1032 1.11 -3.09 31.42
N SER A 1033 -0.10 -2.54 31.29
CA SER A 1033 -1.14 -2.60 32.31
C SER A 1033 -2.10 -3.78 32.16
N PHE A 1034 -2.13 -4.42 30.99
CA PHE A 1034 -2.98 -5.57 30.69
C PHE A 1034 -2.13 -6.76 30.23
N GLU A 1035 -2.47 -7.95 30.72
CA GLU A 1035 -1.91 -9.22 30.24
C GLU A 1035 -2.88 -9.87 29.25
N PHE A 1036 -2.45 -10.07 28.00
CA PHE A 1036 -3.19 -10.87 27.02
C PHE A 1036 -2.74 -12.34 27.11
N LYS A 1037 -3.68 -13.27 27.24
CA LYS A 1037 -3.43 -14.71 27.49
C LYS A 1037 -4.14 -15.66 26.52
N ASP A 1038 -4.83 -15.13 25.51
CA ASP A 1038 -5.45 -15.95 24.46
C ASP A 1038 -4.40 -16.42 23.45
N MET A 1039 -4.00 -17.69 23.56
CA MET A 1039 -2.98 -18.28 22.69
C MET A 1039 -3.48 -18.59 21.27
N ARG A 1040 -4.78 -18.43 20.98
CA ARG A 1040 -5.31 -18.62 19.63
C ARG A 1040 -4.72 -17.63 18.63
N VAL A 1041 -4.34 -16.42 19.07
CA VAL A 1041 -3.66 -15.43 18.23
C VAL A 1041 -2.25 -15.90 17.84
N PRO A 1042 -1.28 -16.14 18.75
CA PRO A 1042 0.01 -16.74 18.40
C PRO A 1042 -0.09 -18.02 17.58
N SER A 1043 -0.97 -18.95 17.95
CA SER A 1043 -1.12 -20.23 17.24
C SER A 1043 -1.58 -20.05 15.79
N ALA A 1044 -2.52 -19.14 15.54
CA ALA A 1044 -2.98 -18.82 14.18
C ALA A 1044 -1.93 -18.06 13.36
N LEU A 1045 -1.16 -17.16 13.99
CA LEU A 1045 -0.09 -16.39 13.36
C LEU A 1045 1.11 -17.28 12.94
N VAL A 1046 1.57 -18.15 13.84
CA VAL A 1046 2.65 -19.12 13.54
C VAL A 1046 2.21 -20.08 12.44
N SER A 1047 0.94 -20.50 12.44
CA SER A 1047 0.38 -21.33 11.37
C SER A 1047 0.32 -20.58 10.04
N LEU A 1048 -0.05 -19.29 10.03
CA LEU A 1048 -0.09 -18.47 8.82
C LEU A 1048 1.31 -18.23 8.24
N HIS A 1049 2.30 -17.96 9.10
CA HIS A 1049 3.72 -17.85 8.72
C HIS A 1049 4.26 -19.17 8.14
N MET A 1050 3.77 -20.31 8.64
CA MET A 1050 4.09 -21.63 8.07
C MET A 1050 3.44 -21.86 6.70
N LEU A 1051 2.25 -21.31 6.44
CA LEU A 1051 1.52 -21.55 5.18
C LEU A 1051 1.80 -20.54 4.06
N LEU A 1052 2.15 -19.30 4.39
CA LEU A 1052 2.45 -18.23 3.42
C LEU A 1052 3.93 -17.85 3.34
N CYS A 1053 4.72 -18.10 4.40
CA CYS A 1053 6.08 -17.54 4.54
C CYS A 1053 7.18 -18.60 4.71
N SER A 1054 6.90 -19.90 4.52
CA SER A 1054 7.86 -20.99 4.82
C SER A 1054 8.82 -21.33 3.68
N ILE A 1055 8.32 -21.84 2.55
CA ILE A 1055 9.04 -22.09 1.30
C ILE A 1055 8.05 -21.93 0.13
N PRO A 1056 8.28 -21.00 -0.81
CA PRO A 1056 7.73 -21.06 -2.16
C PRO A 1056 8.65 -21.90 -3.07
N LEU A 1057 8.13 -22.38 -4.21
CA LEU A 1057 8.89 -23.23 -5.16
C LEU A 1057 10.19 -22.58 -5.68
N SER A 1058 10.25 -21.25 -5.70
CA SER A 1058 11.42 -20.42 -6.06
C SER A 1058 12.52 -20.36 -4.99
N GLY A 1059 12.20 -20.67 -3.73
CA GLY A 1059 13.08 -20.45 -2.58
C GLY A 1059 13.18 -19.00 -2.08
N ARG A 1060 12.44 -18.06 -2.67
CA ARG A 1060 12.34 -16.64 -2.24
C ARG A 1060 10.88 -16.22 -2.16
N LEU A 1061 10.49 -15.55 -1.06
CA LEU A 1061 9.15 -14.96 -0.92
C LEU A 1061 9.00 -13.73 -1.83
N ASP A 1062 7.87 -13.63 -2.52
CA ASP A 1062 7.45 -12.40 -3.21
C ASP A 1062 7.14 -11.28 -2.19
N SER A 1063 7.14 -10.03 -2.63
CA SER A 1063 7.12 -8.86 -1.74
C SER A 1063 5.84 -8.69 -0.90
N ASP A 1064 4.69 -9.22 -1.33
CA ASP A 1064 3.46 -9.26 -0.53
C ASP A 1064 3.54 -10.30 0.60
N GLU A 1065 4.08 -11.48 0.33
CA GLU A 1065 4.32 -12.54 1.30
C GLU A 1065 5.43 -12.18 2.31
N GLN A 1066 6.47 -11.45 1.88
CA GLN A 1066 7.44 -10.80 2.78
C GLN A 1066 6.76 -9.77 3.69
N LYS A 1067 5.82 -8.99 3.16
CA LYS A 1067 5.08 -8.01 3.97
C LYS A 1067 4.16 -8.68 4.99
N ILE A 1068 3.53 -9.80 4.64
CA ILE A 1068 2.79 -10.66 5.57
C ILE A 1068 3.70 -11.23 6.67
N GLN A 1069 4.91 -11.69 6.32
CA GLN A 1069 5.91 -12.14 7.29
C GLN A 1069 6.26 -11.04 8.30
N ASN A 1070 6.58 -9.84 7.82
CA ASN A 1070 6.90 -8.68 8.67
C ASN A 1070 5.72 -8.25 9.55
N ASP A 1071 4.49 -8.22 9.01
CA ASP A 1071 3.29 -7.93 9.82
C ASP A 1071 3.05 -8.99 10.90
N ILE A 1072 3.32 -10.28 10.65
CA ILE A 1072 3.25 -11.33 11.67
C ILE A 1072 4.30 -11.14 12.76
N VAL A 1073 5.56 -10.85 12.39
CA VAL A 1073 6.65 -10.56 13.34
C VAL A 1073 6.29 -9.37 14.23
N ASP A 1074 5.87 -8.25 13.65
CA ASP A 1074 5.45 -7.05 14.40
C ASP A 1074 4.30 -7.34 15.39
N ILE A 1075 3.30 -8.12 14.97
CA ILE A 1075 2.18 -8.49 15.85
C ILE A 1075 2.68 -9.30 17.04
N LEU A 1076 3.56 -10.28 16.82
CA LEU A 1076 4.14 -11.08 17.90
C LEU A 1076 5.08 -10.24 18.77
N LEU A 1077 5.80 -9.26 18.23
CA LEU A 1077 6.58 -8.30 19.00
C LEU A 1077 5.71 -7.41 19.91
N THR A 1078 4.43 -7.15 19.60
CA THR A 1078 3.54 -6.42 20.53
C THR A 1078 3.37 -7.15 21.88
N PHE A 1079 3.51 -8.47 21.92
CA PHE A 1079 3.42 -9.28 23.15
C PHE A 1079 4.55 -8.96 24.14
N THR A 1080 5.67 -8.39 23.67
CA THR A 1080 6.75 -7.89 24.54
C THR A 1080 6.33 -6.66 25.37
N GLN A 1081 5.45 -5.81 24.83
CA GLN A 1081 4.98 -4.58 25.48
C GLN A 1081 4.00 -4.87 26.62
N GLY A 1082 3.37 -6.06 26.61
CA GLY A 1082 2.52 -6.57 27.70
C GLY A 1082 3.28 -7.05 28.95
N VAL A 1083 4.59 -6.84 29.04
CA VAL A 1083 5.41 -7.26 30.19
C VAL A 1083 5.66 -6.09 31.13
N ASN A 1084 5.07 -6.14 32.32
CA ASN A 1084 5.28 -5.12 33.35
C ASN A 1084 6.57 -5.39 34.13
N GLU A 1085 7.56 -4.49 34.06
CA GLU A 1085 8.83 -4.60 34.80
C GLU A 1085 8.63 -4.92 36.29
N LYS A 1086 7.58 -4.35 36.92
CA LYS A 1086 7.29 -4.49 38.36
C LYS A 1086 6.67 -5.83 38.73
N LEU A 1087 6.27 -6.66 37.77
CA LEU A 1087 5.68 -7.98 38.00
C LEU A 1087 6.65 -9.13 37.73
N THR A 1088 7.80 -8.90 37.11
CA THR A 1088 8.81 -9.93 36.78
C THR A 1088 9.63 -10.47 37.99
N ILE A 1089 9.06 -10.40 39.20
CA ILE A 1089 9.77 -10.63 40.47
C ILE A 1089 9.92 -12.13 40.81
N SER A 1090 9.11 -13.01 40.21
CA SER A 1090 9.20 -14.47 40.39
C SER A 1090 9.24 -15.24 39.07
N GLU A 1091 9.77 -16.46 39.13
CA GLU A 1091 9.82 -17.43 38.01
C GLU A 1091 8.41 -17.78 37.50
N GLU A 1092 7.42 -17.90 38.40
CA GLU A 1092 6.02 -18.17 38.06
C GLU A 1092 5.35 -16.99 37.34
N THR A 1093 5.62 -15.75 37.78
CA THR A 1093 5.17 -14.53 37.07
C THR A 1093 5.89 -14.32 35.75
N LEU A 1094 7.14 -14.77 35.61
CA LEU A 1094 7.87 -14.72 34.35
C LEU A 1094 7.31 -15.73 33.35
N ALA A 1095 7.07 -16.99 33.77
CA ALA A 1095 6.60 -18.06 32.90
C ALA A 1095 5.15 -17.88 32.39
N ASN A 1096 4.30 -17.14 33.13
CA ASN A 1096 2.88 -16.96 32.82
C ASN A 1096 2.53 -15.58 32.21
N ASN A 1097 3.52 -14.74 31.87
CA ASN A 1097 3.27 -13.45 31.23
C ASN A 1097 3.00 -13.58 29.71
N THR A 1098 2.44 -12.53 29.12
CA THR A 1098 2.03 -12.46 27.70
C THR A 1098 3.14 -12.85 26.72
N TRP A 1099 4.39 -12.41 26.95
CA TRP A 1099 5.54 -12.71 26.10
C TRP A 1099 6.00 -14.17 26.23
N SER A 1100 6.16 -14.68 27.45
CA SER A 1100 6.56 -16.08 27.68
C SER A 1100 5.55 -17.08 27.15
N LEU A 1101 4.25 -16.77 27.24
CA LEU A 1101 3.19 -17.61 26.69
C LEU A 1101 3.23 -17.61 25.15
N MET A 1102 3.47 -16.44 24.52
CA MET A 1102 3.65 -16.33 23.06
C MET A 1102 4.88 -17.13 22.59
N LEU A 1103 6.05 -16.92 23.22
CA LEU A 1103 7.27 -17.67 22.88
C LEU A 1103 7.10 -19.18 23.08
N LYS A 1104 6.34 -19.60 24.10
CA LYS A 1104 6.02 -21.01 24.32
C LYS A 1104 5.21 -21.61 23.17
N GLU A 1105 4.30 -20.86 22.54
CA GLU A 1105 3.56 -21.33 21.38
C GLU A 1105 4.43 -21.41 20.12
N VAL A 1106 5.32 -20.44 19.89
CA VAL A 1106 6.32 -20.49 18.81
C VAL A 1106 7.22 -21.73 18.96
N LEU A 1107 7.79 -21.93 20.15
CA LEU A 1107 8.65 -23.09 20.47
C LEU A 1107 7.87 -24.42 20.43
N SER A 1108 6.61 -24.43 20.86
CA SER A 1108 5.71 -25.58 20.75
C SER A 1108 5.53 -25.99 19.28
N SER A 1109 5.26 -25.02 18.39
CA SER A 1109 5.05 -25.26 16.97
C SER A 1109 6.28 -25.86 16.26
N ILE A 1110 7.48 -25.30 16.51
CA ILE A 1110 8.76 -25.82 16.00
C ILE A 1110 8.95 -27.31 16.33
N LEU A 1111 8.49 -27.74 17.51
CA LEU A 1111 8.64 -29.10 18.02
C LEU A 1111 7.44 -30.01 17.71
N ARG A 1112 6.36 -29.49 17.12
CA ARG A 1112 5.09 -30.22 16.95
C ARG A 1112 5.03 -31.05 15.68
N ILE A 1113 5.51 -30.52 14.55
CA ILE A 1113 5.51 -31.18 13.24
C ILE A 1113 6.78 -30.77 12.47
N PRO A 1114 7.52 -31.69 11.82
CA PRO A 1114 8.69 -31.33 11.01
C PRO A 1114 8.41 -30.26 9.94
N GLU A 1115 7.18 -30.25 9.38
CA GLU A 1115 6.62 -29.23 8.49
C GLU A 1115 6.84 -27.79 8.99
N GLY A 1116 6.70 -27.55 10.31
CA GLY A 1116 6.82 -26.22 10.91
C GLY A 1116 8.25 -25.81 11.28
N PHE A 1117 9.24 -26.70 11.18
CA PHE A 1117 10.55 -26.51 11.80
C PHE A 1117 11.33 -25.30 11.21
N PHE A 1118 11.43 -25.21 9.88
CA PHE A 1118 12.15 -24.12 9.21
C PHE A 1118 11.47 -22.77 9.42
N SER A 1119 10.16 -22.70 9.15
CA SER A 1119 9.34 -21.49 9.32
C SER A 1119 9.36 -20.97 10.77
N GLY A 1120 9.23 -21.87 11.74
CA GLY A 1120 9.26 -21.49 13.16
C GLY A 1120 10.65 -21.06 13.63
N LEU A 1121 11.74 -21.58 13.05
CA LEU A 1121 13.10 -21.10 13.35
C LEU A 1121 13.37 -19.69 12.81
N ILE A 1122 12.90 -19.37 11.60
CA ILE A 1122 12.94 -17.99 11.07
C ILE A 1122 12.12 -17.06 11.97
N LEU A 1123 10.90 -17.47 12.31
CA LEU A 1123 10.05 -16.66 13.19
C LEU A 1123 10.66 -16.48 14.59
N LEU A 1124 11.44 -17.45 15.07
CA LEU A 1124 12.17 -17.35 16.34
C LEU A 1124 13.41 -16.46 16.24
N SER A 1125 14.12 -16.36 15.10
CA SER A 1125 15.26 -15.43 14.97
C SER A 1125 14.82 -13.98 15.06
N GLU A 1126 13.73 -13.62 14.38
CA GLU A 1126 13.22 -12.23 14.37
C GLU A 1126 12.61 -11.80 15.71
N LEU A 1127 12.18 -12.76 16.54
CA LEU A 1127 11.63 -12.52 17.88
C LEU A 1127 12.68 -12.47 18.99
N LEU A 1128 13.97 -12.68 18.68
CA LEU A 1128 15.06 -12.64 19.65
C LEU A 1128 15.81 -11.30 19.60
N PRO A 1129 16.11 -10.67 20.74
CA PRO A 1129 16.81 -9.38 20.77
C PRO A 1129 18.25 -9.53 20.26
N LEU A 1130 18.59 -8.77 19.22
CA LEU A 1130 19.92 -8.72 18.62
C LEU A 1130 20.76 -7.55 19.17
N PRO A 1131 22.09 -7.72 19.34
CA PRO A 1131 22.80 -9.00 19.29
C PRO A 1131 22.45 -9.87 20.51
N LEU A 1132 22.32 -11.18 20.28
CA LEU A 1132 22.04 -12.15 21.34
C LEU A 1132 23.02 -11.98 22.52
N PRO A 1133 22.56 -11.96 23.78
CA PRO A 1133 23.41 -11.64 24.93
C PRO A 1133 24.51 -12.69 25.13
N MET A 1134 25.72 -12.36 24.65
CA MET A 1134 26.89 -13.24 24.73
C MET A 1134 27.24 -13.57 26.19
N GLN A 1135 26.89 -14.78 26.64
CA GLN A 1135 27.31 -15.30 27.95
C GLN A 1135 28.80 -15.70 27.93
N THR A 1136 29.68 -14.70 27.96
CA THR A 1136 31.10 -14.92 28.22
C THR A 1136 31.31 -15.39 29.66
N THR A 1137 32.00 -16.52 29.82
CA THR A 1137 32.42 -17.05 31.13
C THR A 1137 33.62 -16.30 31.73
N GLN A 1138 34.12 -15.27 31.04
CA GLN A 1138 35.20 -14.40 31.48
C GLN A 1138 34.74 -12.94 31.58
N LEU A 1139 35.30 -12.20 32.54
CA LEU A 1139 35.10 -10.76 32.72
C LEU A 1139 35.75 -9.98 31.56
N GLY A 1140 34.98 -9.79 30.48
CA GLY A 1140 35.37 -8.97 29.34
C GLY A 1140 35.53 -7.50 29.73
N THR A 1141 36.63 -6.87 29.32
CA THR A 1141 36.80 -5.42 29.43
C THR A 1141 35.90 -4.70 28.43
N MET A 1142 35.29 -3.58 28.83
CA MET A 1142 34.36 -2.76 28.03
C MET A 1142 34.77 -2.53 26.56
N SER A 1143 36.07 -2.37 26.26
CA SER A 1143 36.58 -2.21 24.90
C SER A 1143 36.25 -3.37 23.95
N LEU A 1144 36.10 -4.60 24.49
CA LEU A 1144 35.82 -5.81 23.74
C LEU A 1144 34.31 -6.07 23.59
N ILE A 1145 33.49 -5.40 24.39
CA ILE A 1145 32.03 -5.35 24.23
C ILE A 1145 31.69 -4.34 23.12
N ASN A 1146 32.27 -3.15 23.18
CA ASN A 1146 32.07 -2.11 22.16
C ASN A 1146 32.61 -2.50 20.77
N SER A 1147 33.57 -3.44 20.67
CA SER A 1147 34.07 -3.94 19.39
C SER A 1147 33.22 -5.04 18.75
N VAL A 1148 32.15 -5.49 19.43
CA VAL A 1148 31.18 -6.50 18.92
C VAL A 1148 29.76 -5.92 18.82
N LEU A 1149 29.54 -4.69 19.32
CA LEU A 1149 28.31 -3.91 19.13
C LEU A 1149 28.37 -3.00 17.89
N ASN A 1150 29.50 -2.96 17.19
CA ASN A 1150 29.76 -2.11 16.02
C ASN A 1150 30.02 -2.96 14.75
N THR A 1151 29.41 -4.14 14.67
CA THR A 1151 29.47 -5.12 13.57
C THR A 1151 28.14 -5.87 13.52
#